data_AF-A0A3Q1HLV6-F1
#
_entry.id   AF-A0A3Q1HLV6-F1
#
_cell.length_a   1.000
_cell.length_b   1.000
_cell.length_c   1.000
_cell.angle_alpha   90.00
_cell.angle_beta   90.00
_cell.angle_gamma   90.00
#
_symmetry.space_group_name_H-M   'P 1'
#
loop_
_entity.id
_entity.type
_entity.pdbx_description
1 polymer ?
#
loop_
_entity_poly.entity_id
_entity_poly.type
_entity_poly.pdbx_seq_one_letter_code
_entity_poly.pdbx_strand_id
1 'polypeptide(L)'
;MDCRPPDLLLLLTSLLHFSHFARGEQSYTIDTVGLTILPSYTVQSGTPVTLRCQVSVSHDNIPNLTHTFQLTRNSFPIFTDTTTEDSVVYELNPARAADSGTYECRVTVKDKSKFSNGELVVTGLQTPILHLSNTKPFESEEFTATCSAPDEKGSLIFRFYQRFRSREPLKIKELAPTGNSSETTLVLRQVGDSLLFCDYDNLVSSGIRSSNRSNEIQVIVRALYISPIMNVLHASVFEGDVVEIVCKVVNPPGNVEVFLTKDKRILKKASGSLVHRLTAKDSDSGEFVCKAEQGNVQKETYRSITVKEILSKPHLLVEPLDIFEGDRFKLTCIVKVYFPAEVDRDTMQFFIYKDNINLTTSDTYSAVANPDGNGNYSCKVVANSVRRSIVKESTNVVIKAKIPVSKPMLSVVGGTLVLGKPFQLLCHSNSGTLPITYKLYGPGKFNKRRIVSKPEERAIFNCSAIFKISDLDEFLCHVNNKPNTPPMIESGQQLRHSSTIIEPVSKPVLRPSSMSISEGQSTTIGCSVKHGTPPIQFSLYHEKNKSLLMFFNSSNLEVSYNLTDVKQEDEGKYYCVGTNVANETKQSERVTIQVTLAQWKKGLIAAFCILLVLMLILGWICKKNLRTCKRKRMGHELAVKSTGTKVERLSLTQAEFEQAANVTPGMIGKNIWSDHVSTSESDDQNSVAATEPECTEVETKQAEPNKAPVNEGTDSVCSEVRNSKLGVPEQADVQGSVEYAELNHDTDHKGDAGNHGNQSVQDDHIVEIDNSVDVNAATCGE
;
A
#
# COMPACT_ATOMS: atom_id res chain seq x y z
N MET A 1 87.18 -36.11 -71.31
CA MET A 1 86.96 -37.22 -70.36
C MET A 1 85.45 -37.48 -70.32
N ASP A 2 84.79 -38.01 -71.35
CA ASP A 2 85.03 -39.19 -72.23
C ASP A 2 84.45 -40.46 -71.58
N CYS A 3 83.61 -41.31 -72.21
CA CYS A 3 82.91 -41.33 -73.51
C CYS A 3 81.50 -41.98 -73.29
N ARG A 4 80.40 -41.69 -74.01
CA ARG A 4 80.07 -41.92 -75.45
C ARG A 4 80.15 -43.40 -75.89
N PRO A 5 79.32 -43.86 -76.85
CA PRO A 5 77.86 -43.70 -77.08
C PRO A 5 77.27 -45.10 -77.47
N PRO A 6 76.29 -45.31 -78.39
CA PRO A 6 75.22 -44.48 -79.00
C PRO A 6 73.83 -45.11 -78.73
N ASP A 7 72.77 -45.23 -79.56
CA ASP A 7 72.27 -44.81 -80.91
C ASP A 7 70.70 -44.96 -80.84
N LEU A 8 69.87 -44.96 -81.90
CA LEU A 8 69.51 -43.91 -82.87
C LEU A 8 68.31 -44.42 -83.72
N LEU A 9 67.48 -43.50 -84.23
CA LEU A 9 66.38 -43.57 -85.23
C LEU A 9 64.97 -43.24 -84.68
N LEU A 10 64.01 -42.74 -85.48
CA LEU A 10 63.95 -41.59 -86.42
C LEU A 10 62.60 -41.63 -87.16
N LEU A 11 61.79 -40.55 -87.08
CA LEU A 11 60.55 -40.30 -87.86
C LEU A 11 59.40 -41.33 -87.58
N LEU A 12 58.10 -41.02 -87.72
CA LEU A 12 57.39 -40.34 -88.81
C LEU A 12 56.10 -39.60 -88.35
N THR A 13 55.67 -38.61 -89.15
CA THR A 13 54.29 -38.08 -89.37
C THR A 13 53.30 -37.91 -88.19
N SER A 14 52.71 -36.73 -87.93
CA SER A 14 51.98 -35.79 -88.81
C SER A 14 50.59 -36.27 -89.28
N LEU A 15 49.54 -35.95 -88.49
CA LEU A 15 48.17 -35.70 -88.95
C LEU A 15 47.40 -35.01 -87.81
N LEU A 16 46.84 -33.81 -88.06
CA LEU A 16 46.14 -32.98 -87.07
C LEU A 16 44.92 -32.29 -87.70
N HIS A 17 43.96 -31.94 -86.85
CA HIS A 17 42.70 -31.21 -87.14
C HIS A 17 41.61 -31.99 -87.88
N PHE A 18 40.71 -32.64 -87.12
CA PHE A 18 39.29 -32.23 -87.05
C PHE A 18 38.51 -33.05 -85.99
N SER A 19 38.32 -32.49 -84.78
CA SER A 19 37.24 -32.89 -83.86
C SER A 19 37.07 -31.85 -82.74
N HIS A 20 35.82 -31.66 -82.29
CA HIS A 20 35.47 -30.77 -81.19
C HIS A 20 35.58 -31.48 -79.83
N PHE A 21 35.79 -30.67 -78.78
CA PHE A 21 35.30 -30.84 -77.40
C PHE A 21 34.94 -32.27 -76.94
N ALA A 22 35.89 -32.91 -76.25
CA ALA A 22 35.58 -33.80 -75.14
C ALA A 22 36.62 -33.55 -74.02
N ARG A 23 36.28 -32.67 -73.06
CA ARG A 23 37.05 -32.57 -71.82
C ARG A 23 36.67 -33.77 -70.98
N GLY A 24 37.40 -34.88 -71.15
CA GLY A 24 37.09 -36.17 -70.52
C GLY A 24 36.80 -36.00 -69.03
N GLU A 25 35.59 -36.37 -68.64
CA GLU A 25 35.16 -36.34 -67.25
C GLU A 25 35.94 -37.44 -66.50
N GLN A 26 36.66 -37.08 -65.44
CA GLN A 26 37.54 -38.02 -64.75
C GLN A 26 36.70 -39.04 -63.96
N SER A 27 36.45 -40.21 -64.54
CA SER A 27 35.71 -41.29 -63.89
C SER A 27 36.41 -41.71 -62.60
N TYR A 28 35.63 -41.81 -61.53
CA TYR A 28 36.06 -42.47 -60.30
C TYR A 28 34.85 -43.00 -59.52
N THR A 29 35.05 -44.10 -58.80
CA THR A 29 34.05 -44.72 -57.93
C THR A 29 34.73 -45.25 -56.67
N ILE A 30 34.10 -45.03 -55.51
CA ILE A 30 34.51 -45.71 -54.28
C ILE A 30 33.91 -47.11 -54.36
N ASP A 31 34.73 -48.14 -54.41
CA ASP A 31 34.29 -49.53 -54.55
C ASP A 31 33.83 -50.07 -53.20
N THR A 32 34.72 -50.02 -52.21
CA THR A 32 34.45 -50.45 -50.82
C THR A 32 35.02 -49.47 -49.81
N VAL A 33 34.40 -49.47 -48.62
CA VAL A 33 34.97 -48.98 -47.37
C VAL A 33 34.87 -50.15 -46.40
N GLY A 34 35.91 -50.40 -45.61
CA GLY A 34 35.93 -51.46 -44.60
C GLY A 34 36.54 -50.97 -43.29
N LEU A 35 35.78 -51.07 -42.20
CA LEU A 35 36.27 -50.88 -40.85
C LEU A 35 36.65 -52.24 -40.25
N THR A 36 37.93 -52.42 -39.92
CA THR A 36 38.45 -53.62 -39.25
C THR A 36 38.85 -53.28 -37.82
N ILE A 37 38.35 -54.04 -36.86
CA ILE A 37 38.65 -53.90 -35.43
C ILE A 37 39.61 -55.02 -35.02
N LEU A 38 40.82 -54.65 -34.57
CA LEU A 38 41.86 -55.59 -34.15
C LEU A 38 42.15 -55.42 -32.64
N PRO A 39 42.43 -56.51 -31.89
CA PRO A 39 42.50 -57.91 -32.35
C PRO A 39 41.12 -58.59 -32.49
N SER A 40 40.05 -57.99 -31.96
CA SER A 40 38.71 -58.58 -31.88
C SER A 40 37.66 -57.49 -31.67
N TYR A 41 36.43 -57.73 -32.12
CA TYR A 41 35.25 -56.91 -31.83
C TYR A 41 34.84 -56.94 -30.35
N THR A 42 35.25 -57.98 -29.60
CA THR A 42 35.07 -58.07 -28.15
C THR A 42 36.43 -58.28 -27.47
N VAL A 43 36.77 -57.42 -26.50
CA VAL A 43 38.05 -57.45 -25.76
C VAL A 43 37.85 -57.24 -24.26
N GLN A 44 38.89 -57.48 -23.45
CA GLN A 44 38.91 -57.14 -22.02
C GLN A 44 39.44 -55.71 -21.82
N SER A 45 38.95 -55.00 -20.80
CA SER A 45 39.43 -53.66 -20.41
C SER A 45 40.94 -53.70 -20.13
N GLY A 46 41.70 -52.83 -20.80
CA GLY A 46 43.16 -52.83 -20.79
C GLY A 46 43.81 -53.37 -22.07
N THR A 47 43.06 -54.09 -22.92
CA THR A 47 43.57 -54.54 -24.22
C THR A 47 43.75 -53.32 -25.15
N PRO A 48 44.91 -53.14 -25.82
CA PRO A 48 45.03 -52.18 -26.91
C PRO A 48 44.14 -52.58 -28.07
N VAL A 49 43.31 -51.67 -28.58
CA VAL A 49 42.45 -51.90 -29.75
C VAL A 49 42.85 -50.96 -30.88
N THR A 50 42.98 -51.53 -32.08
CA THR A 50 43.37 -50.82 -33.29
C THR A 50 42.20 -50.81 -34.27
N LEU A 51 41.66 -49.62 -34.56
CA LEU A 51 40.60 -49.41 -35.53
C LEU A 51 41.24 -49.01 -36.87
N ARG A 52 41.30 -49.96 -37.81
CA ARG A 52 41.81 -49.72 -39.17
C ARG A 52 40.63 -49.48 -40.09
N CYS A 53 40.54 -48.28 -40.67
CA CYS A 53 39.61 -48.03 -41.77
C CYS A 53 40.37 -48.04 -43.09
N GLN A 54 39.86 -48.78 -44.08
CA GLN A 54 40.43 -48.90 -45.41
C GLN A 54 39.38 -48.58 -46.48
N VAL A 55 39.81 -47.97 -47.58
CA VAL A 55 39.01 -47.69 -48.77
C VAL A 55 39.60 -48.42 -49.98
N SER A 56 38.79 -48.63 -51.01
CA SER A 56 39.24 -49.02 -52.34
C SER A 56 38.52 -48.16 -53.37
N VAL A 57 39.25 -47.57 -54.32
CA VAL A 57 38.73 -46.58 -55.27
C VAL A 57 39.29 -46.79 -56.68
N SER A 58 38.46 -47.25 -57.59
CA SER A 58 38.77 -47.29 -59.02
C SER A 58 38.68 -45.90 -59.65
N HIS A 59 39.69 -45.47 -60.41
CA HIS A 59 39.75 -44.16 -61.07
C HIS A 59 40.52 -44.17 -62.40
N ASP A 60 40.14 -43.28 -63.33
CA ASP A 60 40.84 -43.10 -64.61
C ASP A 60 42.10 -42.24 -64.45
N ASN A 61 43.15 -42.81 -63.85
CA ASN A 61 44.46 -42.19 -63.62
C ASN A 61 44.40 -40.75 -63.05
N ILE A 62 43.69 -40.55 -61.94
CA ILE A 62 43.70 -39.29 -61.19
C ILE A 62 44.93 -39.28 -60.27
N PRO A 63 45.97 -38.47 -60.53
CA PRO A 63 47.16 -38.46 -59.69
C PRO A 63 46.85 -37.84 -58.32
N ASN A 64 47.43 -38.39 -57.26
CA ASN A 64 47.30 -37.92 -55.88
C ASN A 64 45.84 -37.74 -55.44
N LEU A 65 44.99 -38.73 -55.70
CA LEU A 65 43.63 -38.75 -55.19
C LEU A 65 43.66 -38.74 -53.65
N THR A 66 42.82 -37.91 -53.04
CA THR A 66 42.73 -37.76 -51.58
C THR A 66 41.45 -38.34 -51.02
N HIS A 67 41.57 -38.92 -49.83
CA HIS A 67 40.53 -39.64 -49.12
C HIS A 67 40.35 -38.99 -47.74
N THR A 68 39.23 -38.33 -47.52
CA THR A 68 38.87 -37.79 -46.20
C THR A 68 38.20 -38.90 -45.40
N PHE A 69 38.92 -39.44 -44.42
CA PHE A 69 38.42 -40.43 -43.47
C PHE A 69 37.83 -39.72 -42.26
N GLN A 70 36.60 -40.06 -41.88
CA GLN A 70 35.92 -39.58 -40.69
C GLN A 70 35.46 -40.79 -39.88
N LEU A 71 36.06 -41.00 -38.70
CA LEU A 71 35.67 -42.06 -37.77
C LEU A 71 34.80 -41.46 -36.66
N THR A 72 33.63 -42.05 -36.47
CA THR A 72 32.68 -41.69 -35.41
C THR A 72 32.46 -42.85 -34.45
N ARG A 73 32.10 -42.54 -33.20
CA ARG A 73 31.65 -43.48 -32.17
C ARG A 73 30.29 -43.04 -31.66
N ASN A 74 29.29 -43.92 -31.76
CA ASN A 74 27.89 -43.63 -31.45
C ASN A 74 27.42 -42.33 -32.14
N SER A 75 27.77 -42.17 -33.42
CA SER A 75 27.54 -40.98 -34.28
C SER A 75 28.30 -39.69 -33.93
N PHE A 76 29.14 -39.66 -32.89
CA PHE A 76 30.01 -38.51 -32.58
C PHE A 76 31.40 -38.68 -33.23
N PRO A 77 31.95 -37.68 -33.93
CA PRO A 77 33.30 -37.77 -34.51
C PRO A 77 34.37 -37.88 -33.43
N ILE A 78 35.29 -38.84 -33.60
CA ILE A 78 36.42 -39.09 -32.69
C ILE A 78 37.79 -38.97 -33.38
N PHE A 79 37.83 -39.07 -34.70
CA PHE A 79 39.01 -38.90 -35.52
C PHE A 79 38.60 -38.47 -36.93
N THR A 80 39.39 -37.60 -37.56
CA THR A 80 39.19 -37.18 -38.95
C THR A 80 40.54 -36.82 -39.55
N ASP A 81 40.83 -37.33 -40.72
CA ASP A 81 42.11 -37.16 -41.43
C ASP A 81 41.87 -37.10 -42.94
N THR A 82 42.82 -36.58 -43.71
CA THR A 82 42.75 -36.53 -45.18
C THR A 82 44.12 -36.84 -45.77
N THR A 83 44.23 -38.03 -46.34
CA THR A 83 45.48 -38.61 -46.83
C THR A 83 45.34 -39.09 -48.28
N THR A 84 46.47 -39.37 -48.94
CA THR A 84 46.54 -40.10 -50.22
C THR A 84 46.76 -41.61 -50.01
N GLU A 85 46.79 -42.09 -48.76
CA GLU A 85 46.85 -43.52 -48.44
C GLU A 85 45.45 -44.16 -48.40
N ASP A 86 45.35 -45.40 -48.86
CA ASP A 86 44.09 -46.18 -48.86
C ASP A 86 43.59 -46.57 -47.45
N SER A 87 44.32 -46.29 -46.37
CA SER A 87 43.88 -46.62 -45.01
C SER A 87 44.38 -45.67 -43.94
N VAL A 88 43.58 -45.50 -42.87
CA VAL A 88 43.98 -44.82 -41.63
C VAL A 88 43.80 -45.76 -40.43
N VAL A 89 44.53 -45.45 -39.35
CA VAL A 89 44.53 -46.24 -38.11
C VAL A 89 44.31 -45.32 -36.91
N TYR A 90 43.41 -45.73 -36.02
CA TYR A 90 43.15 -45.07 -34.74
C TYR A 90 43.33 -46.07 -33.59
N GLU A 91 44.06 -45.69 -32.54
CA GLU A 91 44.39 -46.58 -31.42
C GLU A 91 43.67 -46.20 -30.12
N LEU A 92 43.14 -47.23 -29.45
CA LEU A 92 42.54 -47.19 -28.12
C LEU A 92 43.46 -47.95 -27.18
N ASN A 93 44.43 -47.26 -26.59
CA ASN A 93 45.45 -47.87 -25.74
C ASN A 93 45.57 -47.13 -24.39
N PRO A 94 45.08 -47.71 -23.27
CA PRO A 94 44.23 -48.90 -23.18
C PRO A 94 42.78 -48.64 -23.63
N ALA A 95 42.10 -49.66 -24.16
CA ALA A 95 40.66 -49.63 -24.35
C ALA A 95 39.93 -49.84 -23.02
N ARG A 96 38.89 -49.04 -22.76
CA ARG A 96 38.14 -48.98 -21.49
C ARG A 96 36.64 -49.15 -21.72
N ALA A 97 35.84 -49.33 -20.66
CA ALA A 97 34.43 -49.68 -20.83
C ALA A 97 33.65 -48.61 -21.61
N ALA A 98 33.94 -47.32 -21.37
CA ALA A 98 33.39 -46.19 -22.10
C ALA A 98 33.92 -46.01 -23.55
N ASP A 99 34.83 -46.88 -24.02
CA ASP A 99 35.20 -46.97 -25.43
C ASP A 99 34.35 -48.00 -26.20
N SER A 100 33.40 -48.67 -25.53
CA SER A 100 32.42 -49.55 -26.20
C SER A 100 31.40 -48.74 -27.01
N GLY A 101 30.94 -49.30 -28.13
CA GLY A 101 29.85 -48.73 -28.93
C GLY A 101 29.94 -49.07 -30.42
N THR A 102 29.01 -48.51 -31.19
CA THR A 102 29.04 -48.59 -32.66
C THR A 102 30.02 -47.57 -33.21
N TYR A 103 31.00 -48.04 -33.98
CA TYR A 103 31.92 -47.20 -34.74
C TYR A 103 31.48 -47.15 -36.21
N GLU A 104 31.45 -45.97 -36.81
CA GLU A 104 31.29 -45.79 -38.26
C GLU A 104 32.54 -45.11 -38.80
N CYS A 105 33.22 -45.73 -39.78
CA CYS A 105 34.15 -45.02 -40.64
C CYS A 105 33.45 -44.61 -41.93
N ARG A 106 33.46 -43.31 -42.22
CA ARG A 106 32.99 -42.70 -43.45
C ARG A 106 34.19 -42.22 -44.24
N VAL A 107 34.20 -42.48 -45.55
CA VAL A 107 35.26 -42.02 -46.45
C VAL A 107 34.65 -41.22 -47.58
N THR A 108 35.14 -39.99 -47.74
CA THR A 108 34.69 -39.04 -48.76
C THR A 108 35.82 -38.80 -49.76
N VAL A 109 35.49 -38.86 -51.04
CA VAL A 109 36.41 -38.68 -52.18
C VAL A 109 35.73 -37.74 -53.18
N LYS A 110 36.25 -36.51 -53.28
CA LYS A 110 35.59 -35.38 -53.96
C LYS A 110 34.12 -35.25 -53.53
N ASP A 111 33.15 -35.45 -54.44
CA ASP A 111 31.70 -35.32 -54.21
C ASP A 111 31.00 -36.59 -53.68
N LYS A 112 31.69 -37.74 -53.62
CA LYS A 112 31.11 -39.04 -53.25
C LYS A 112 31.57 -39.47 -51.86
N SER A 113 30.70 -40.16 -51.11
CA SER A 113 31.09 -40.84 -49.87
C SER A 113 30.48 -42.24 -49.75
N LYS A 114 31.19 -43.13 -49.07
CA LYS A 114 30.72 -44.43 -48.57
C LYS A 114 31.10 -44.56 -47.10
N PHE A 115 30.50 -45.52 -46.39
CA PHE A 115 30.82 -45.79 -45.00
C PHE A 115 30.78 -47.30 -44.69
N SER A 116 31.41 -47.67 -43.59
CA SER A 116 31.44 -49.02 -43.01
C SER A 116 31.33 -48.90 -41.50
N ASN A 117 30.56 -49.79 -40.87
CA ASN A 117 30.35 -49.81 -39.43
C ASN A 117 30.84 -51.12 -38.79
N GLY A 118 31.13 -51.05 -37.50
CA GLY A 118 31.50 -52.18 -36.66
C GLY A 118 31.27 -51.85 -35.19
N GLU A 119 30.96 -52.85 -34.38
CA GLU A 119 30.70 -52.67 -32.95
C GLU A 119 31.89 -53.15 -32.12
N LEU A 120 32.33 -52.33 -31.16
CA LEU A 120 33.37 -52.70 -30.20
C LEU A 120 32.74 -52.87 -28.82
N VAL A 121 32.96 -54.03 -28.20
CA VAL A 121 32.54 -54.33 -26.83
C VAL A 121 33.76 -54.54 -25.95
N VAL A 122 34.09 -53.54 -25.12
CA VAL A 122 35.10 -53.69 -24.06
C VAL A 122 34.41 -54.26 -22.83
N THR A 123 34.92 -55.38 -22.32
CA THR A 123 34.36 -56.12 -21.17
C THR A 123 35.18 -55.92 -19.90
N GLY A 124 34.54 -55.96 -18.73
CA GLY A 124 35.16 -55.62 -17.45
C GLY A 124 35.41 -54.11 -17.26
N LEU A 125 36.11 -53.79 -16.16
CA LEU A 125 36.48 -52.45 -15.68
C LEU A 125 37.82 -52.55 -14.94
N GLN A 126 38.59 -51.46 -14.87
CA GLN A 126 39.82 -51.42 -14.08
C GLN A 126 39.53 -51.65 -12.58
N THR A 127 40.21 -52.62 -11.95
CA THR A 127 40.16 -52.78 -10.49
C THR A 127 40.74 -51.53 -9.82
N PRO A 128 40.02 -50.88 -8.88
CA PRO A 128 40.51 -49.66 -8.26
C PRO A 128 41.57 -49.92 -7.18
N ILE A 129 42.31 -48.88 -6.80
CA ILE A 129 43.33 -48.89 -5.75
C ILE A 129 42.84 -47.99 -4.60
N LEU A 130 42.87 -48.51 -3.38
CA LEU A 130 42.57 -47.77 -2.16
C LEU A 130 43.87 -47.34 -1.45
N HIS A 131 43.95 -46.06 -1.11
CA HIS A 131 44.95 -45.48 -0.22
C HIS A 131 44.27 -44.84 1.00
N LEU A 132 44.91 -44.90 2.17
CA LEU A 132 44.44 -44.32 3.44
C LEU A 132 45.57 -43.50 4.08
N SER A 133 45.27 -42.35 4.69
CA SER A 133 46.28 -41.55 5.42
C SER A 133 46.56 -42.05 6.84
N ASN A 134 45.60 -42.73 7.48
CA ASN A 134 45.79 -43.40 8.78
C ASN A 134 45.22 -44.83 8.75
N THR A 135 45.94 -45.78 9.36
CA THR A 135 45.52 -47.19 9.54
C THR A 135 45.30 -47.58 11.00
N LYS A 136 45.56 -46.66 11.95
CA LYS A 136 45.36 -46.86 13.40
C LYS A 136 44.65 -45.66 14.06
N PRO A 137 43.53 -45.17 13.48
CA PRO A 137 42.79 -44.03 14.03
C PRO A 137 42.16 -44.34 15.39
N PHE A 138 41.91 -43.32 16.18
CA PHE A 138 41.03 -43.41 17.34
C PHE A 138 39.54 -43.48 16.91
N GLU A 139 38.71 -43.96 17.82
CA GLU A 139 37.25 -43.93 17.72
C GLU A 139 36.76 -42.51 17.39
N SER A 140 36.06 -42.38 16.25
CA SER A 140 35.58 -41.10 15.70
C SER A 140 36.65 -40.08 15.30
N GLU A 141 37.91 -40.49 15.12
CA GLU A 141 38.92 -39.67 14.43
C GLU A 141 38.63 -39.61 12.92
N GLU A 142 38.74 -38.42 12.32
CA GLU A 142 38.67 -38.25 10.86
C GLU A 142 40.02 -38.51 10.19
N PHE A 143 40.02 -39.32 9.12
CA PHE A 143 41.20 -39.55 8.27
C PHE A 143 40.81 -39.64 6.79
N THR A 144 41.78 -39.46 5.90
CA THR A 144 41.59 -39.42 4.45
C THR A 144 41.64 -40.81 3.84
N ALA A 145 40.73 -41.09 2.91
CA ALA A 145 40.71 -42.27 2.06
C ALA A 145 40.52 -41.86 0.60
N THR A 146 41.33 -42.42 -0.29
CA THR A 146 41.37 -42.07 -1.71
C THR A 146 41.29 -43.35 -2.52
N CYS A 147 40.26 -43.46 -3.37
CA CYS A 147 40.02 -44.60 -4.23
C CYS A 147 40.16 -44.17 -5.69
N SER A 148 40.97 -44.89 -6.48
CA SER A 148 41.31 -44.49 -7.85
C SER A 148 41.29 -45.64 -8.85
N ALA A 149 40.88 -45.35 -10.08
CA ALA A 149 40.94 -46.22 -11.25
C ALA A 149 41.52 -45.39 -12.40
N PRO A 150 42.84 -45.11 -12.38
CA PRO A 150 43.44 -43.95 -13.04
C PRO A 150 43.30 -43.91 -14.56
N ASP A 151 43.13 -45.07 -15.21
CA ASP A 151 42.98 -45.16 -16.66
C ASP A 151 41.52 -45.31 -17.10
N GLU A 152 40.57 -45.54 -16.18
CA GLU A 152 39.17 -45.79 -16.53
C GLU A 152 38.47 -44.49 -16.89
N LYS A 153 37.65 -44.54 -17.95
CA LYS A 153 37.00 -43.38 -18.57
C LYS A 153 35.50 -43.41 -18.26
N GLY A 154 34.90 -42.25 -18.05
CA GLY A 154 33.47 -42.10 -17.81
C GLY A 154 33.17 -41.37 -16.51
N SER A 155 32.04 -41.72 -15.89
CA SER A 155 31.56 -41.13 -14.65
C SER A 155 31.47 -42.22 -13.59
N LEU A 156 32.36 -42.16 -12.59
CA LEU A 156 32.62 -43.25 -11.65
C LEU A 156 32.02 -42.94 -10.27
N ILE A 157 31.20 -43.86 -9.76
CA ILE A 157 30.54 -43.76 -8.46
C ILE A 157 31.30 -44.61 -7.45
N PHE A 158 32.25 -44.01 -6.73
CA PHE A 158 33.09 -44.71 -5.76
C PHE A 158 32.37 -45.02 -4.45
N ARG A 159 32.52 -46.25 -3.97
CA ARG A 159 31.92 -46.80 -2.75
C ARG A 159 32.99 -47.36 -1.83
N PHE A 160 32.89 -47.06 -0.54
CA PHE A 160 33.84 -47.48 0.50
C PHE A 160 33.14 -48.43 1.45
N TYR A 161 33.80 -49.55 1.78
CA TYR A 161 33.26 -50.63 2.59
C TYR A 161 34.15 -50.94 3.79
N GLN A 162 33.53 -51.27 4.92
CA GLN A 162 34.19 -51.79 6.11
C GLN A 162 33.71 -53.21 6.42
N ARG A 163 34.65 -54.15 6.58
CA ARG A 163 34.37 -55.55 6.93
C ARG A 163 35.05 -55.92 8.25
N PHE A 164 34.28 -56.45 9.20
CA PHE A 164 34.81 -57.09 10.40
C PHE A 164 34.99 -58.59 10.17
N ARG A 165 35.88 -59.26 10.90
CA ARG A 165 36.42 -60.62 10.63
C ARG A 165 35.41 -61.74 10.30
N SER A 166 34.11 -61.57 10.57
CA SER A 166 33.06 -62.56 10.31
C SER A 166 31.69 -61.93 10.01
N ARG A 167 31.67 -60.73 9.39
CA ARG A 167 30.44 -60.02 9.01
C ARG A 167 30.45 -59.66 7.53
N GLU A 168 29.26 -59.42 6.97
CA GLU A 168 29.12 -58.84 5.63
C GLU A 168 29.77 -57.43 5.57
N PRO A 169 30.28 -57.00 4.39
CA PRO A 169 30.85 -55.67 4.25
C PRO A 169 29.78 -54.58 4.35
N LEU A 170 29.92 -53.68 5.32
CA LEU A 170 29.07 -52.51 5.47
C LEU A 170 29.55 -51.41 4.51
N LYS A 171 28.68 -50.91 3.63
CA LYS A 171 28.96 -49.68 2.85
C LYS A 171 28.98 -48.50 3.81
N ILE A 172 30.17 -47.93 4.05
CA ILE A 172 30.37 -46.81 4.99
C ILE A 172 30.30 -45.44 4.32
N LYS A 173 30.58 -45.36 3.01
CA LYS A 173 30.42 -44.12 2.23
C LYS A 173 30.20 -44.44 0.76
N GLU A 174 29.47 -43.57 0.09
CA GLU A 174 29.24 -43.55 -1.36
C GLU A 174 29.36 -42.10 -1.80
N LEU A 175 30.06 -41.85 -2.90
CA LEU A 175 30.36 -40.51 -3.37
C LEU A 175 29.57 -40.20 -4.65
N ALA A 176 29.33 -38.91 -4.91
CA ALA A 176 28.76 -38.46 -6.16
C ALA A 176 29.66 -38.88 -7.34
N PRO A 177 29.13 -39.02 -8.58
CA PRO A 177 29.93 -39.46 -9.72
C PRO A 177 31.12 -38.52 -9.98
N THR A 178 32.34 -39.04 -9.96
CA THR A 178 33.58 -38.30 -10.26
C THR A 178 34.27 -38.84 -11.53
N GLY A 179 35.48 -38.37 -11.81
CA GLY A 179 36.35 -38.94 -12.85
C GLY A 179 37.08 -40.20 -12.37
N ASN A 180 38.34 -40.36 -12.80
CA ASN A 180 39.18 -41.54 -12.53
C ASN A 180 39.65 -41.71 -11.07
N SER A 181 39.27 -40.82 -10.16
CA SER A 181 39.67 -40.86 -8.74
C SER A 181 38.66 -40.11 -7.86
N SER A 182 38.64 -40.44 -6.57
CA SER A 182 37.89 -39.69 -5.55
C SER A 182 38.54 -39.79 -4.17
N GLU A 183 38.68 -38.64 -3.50
CA GLU A 183 39.23 -38.49 -2.15
C GLU A 183 38.14 -38.07 -1.16
N THR A 184 38.18 -38.60 0.07
CA THR A 184 37.14 -38.31 1.07
C THR A 184 37.60 -38.56 2.50
N THR A 185 36.98 -37.90 3.47
CA THR A 185 37.16 -38.21 4.90
C THR A 185 36.31 -39.42 5.32
N LEU A 186 36.89 -40.33 6.11
CA LEU A 186 36.21 -41.44 6.78
C LEU A 186 36.30 -41.26 8.29
N VAL A 187 35.26 -41.73 8.99
CA VAL A 187 35.14 -41.64 10.46
C VAL A 187 34.64 -43.00 10.96
N LEU A 188 35.47 -43.72 11.73
CA LEU A 188 35.15 -45.08 12.17
C LEU A 188 34.74 -45.09 13.65
N ARG A 189 33.53 -45.58 13.93
CA ARG A 189 32.93 -45.60 15.28
C ARG A 189 33.15 -46.90 16.04
N GLN A 190 33.26 -48.04 15.35
CA GLN A 190 33.40 -49.34 16.01
C GLN A 190 34.88 -49.66 16.26
N VAL A 191 35.26 -49.71 17.53
CA VAL A 191 36.60 -50.10 18.02
C VAL A 191 36.95 -51.53 17.61
N GLY A 192 38.22 -51.77 17.25
CA GLY A 192 38.78 -53.08 16.92
C GLY A 192 39.30 -53.21 15.48
N ASP A 193 39.57 -54.45 15.08
CA ASP A 193 40.11 -54.79 13.75
C ASP A 193 39.02 -54.80 12.68
N SER A 194 39.26 -54.05 11.60
CA SER A 194 38.45 -54.10 10.38
C SER A 194 39.32 -54.07 9.12
N LEU A 195 38.73 -54.43 7.99
CA LEU A 195 39.31 -54.30 6.65
C LEU A 195 38.51 -53.25 5.88
N LEU A 196 39.20 -52.26 5.31
CA LEU A 196 38.63 -51.31 4.36
C LEU A 196 38.98 -51.70 2.93
N PHE A 197 38.01 -51.58 2.02
CA PHE A 197 38.20 -51.67 0.57
C PHE A 197 37.21 -50.73 -0.14
N CYS A 198 37.42 -50.49 -1.43
CA CYS A 198 36.48 -49.77 -2.28
C CYS A 198 36.15 -50.54 -3.57
N ASP A 199 35.03 -50.18 -4.19
CA ASP A 199 34.70 -50.49 -5.59
C ASP A 199 34.01 -49.26 -6.20
N TYR A 200 33.68 -49.31 -7.49
CA TYR A 200 32.89 -48.27 -8.15
C TYR A 200 31.94 -48.84 -9.20
N ASP A 201 30.90 -48.07 -9.52
CA ASP A 201 30.13 -48.26 -10.75
C ASP A 201 30.54 -47.24 -11.82
N ASN A 202 30.63 -47.66 -13.09
CA ASN A 202 30.79 -46.77 -14.24
C ASN A 202 29.45 -46.66 -15.00
N LEU A 203 29.02 -45.43 -15.27
CA LEU A 203 27.77 -45.14 -15.99
C LEU A 203 28.00 -45.15 -17.51
N VAL A 204 27.93 -46.33 -18.13
CA VAL A 204 28.14 -46.54 -19.57
C VAL A 204 26.80 -46.53 -20.32
N SER A 205 26.81 -46.23 -21.62
CA SER A 205 25.62 -46.27 -22.49
C SER A 205 24.92 -47.64 -22.53
N SER A 206 25.64 -48.73 -22.26
CA SER A 206 25.09 -50.09 -22.12
C SER A 206 24.47 -50.37 -20.74
N GLY A 207 24.25 -49.34 -19.90
CA GLY A 207 23.84 -49.48 -18.51
C GLY A 207 25.01 -49.51 -17.52
N ILE A 208 24.65 -49.62 -16.23
CA ILE A 208 25.58 -49.57 -15.09
C ILE A 208 26.47 -50.82 -15.08
N ARG A 209 27.78 -50.64 -14.87
CA ARG A 209 28.73 -51.75 -14.66
C ARG A 209 29.54 -51.53 -13.39
N SER A 210 29.68 -52.57 -12.57
CA SER A 210 30.46 -52.53 -11.32
C SER A 210 31.88 -53.04 -11.48
N SER A 211 32.84 -52.43 -10.80
CA SER A 211 34.24 -52.87 -10.77
C SER A 211 34.45 -54.08 -9.86
N ASN A 212 35.62 -54.70 -9.97
CA ASN A 212 36.15 -55.53 -8.88
C ASN A 212 36.44 -54.67 -7.64
N ARG A 213 36.62 -55.32 -6.48
CA ARG A 213 37.07 -54.67 -5.23
C ARG A 213 38.56 -54.34 -5.28
N SER A 214 38.94 -53.26 -4.60
CA SER A 214 40.33 -52.84 -4.41
C SER A 214 41.14 -53.82 -3.56
N ASN A 215 42.43 -53.50 -3.40
CA ASN A 215 43.22 -53.98 -2.26
C ASN A 215 42.47 -53.73 -0.93
N GLU A 216 42.48 -54.72 -0.05
CA GLU A 216 41.94 -54.59 1.31
C GLU A 216 43.04 -54.11 2.27
N ILE A 217 42.75 -53.08 3.08
CA ILE A 217 43.69 -52.54 4.07
C ILE A 217 43.16 -52.79 5.48
N GLN A 218 43.97 -53.39 6.35
CA GLN A 218 43.64 -53.56 7.76
C GLN A 218 43.72 -52.22 8.51
N VAL A 219 42.64 -51.87 9.21
CA VAL A 219 42.52 -50.69 10.05
C VAL A 219 42.15 -51.10 11.47
N ILE A 220 42.90 -50.60 12.45
CA ILE A 220 42.76 -50.94 13.87
C ILE A 220 42.23 -49.70 14.61
N VAL A 221 40.92 -49.65 14.84
CA VAL A 221 40.27 -48.50 15.50
C VAL A 221 40.52 -48.58 17.01
N ARG A 222 41.12 -47.54 17.58
CA ARG A 222 41.53 -47.47 19.00
C ARG A 222 40.51 -46.77 19.88
N ALA A 223 40.16 -47.36 21.03
CA ALA A 223 39.36 -46.67 22.03
C ALA A 223 40.13 -45.50 22.67
N LEU A 224 39.47 -44.35 22.83
CA LEU A 224 40.01 -43.19 23.55
C LEU A 224 39.12 -42.85 24.75
N TYR A 225 39.67 -43.00 25.96
CA TYR A 225 38.91 -42.94 27.22
C TYR A 225 38.80 -41.52 27.79
N ILE A 226 38.36 -40.57 26.98
CA ILE A 226 38.18 -39.15 27.35
C ILE A 226 36.74 -38.78 27.74
N SER A 227 35.86 -39.75 27.98
CA SER A 227 34.45 -39.49 28.32
C SER A 227 34.34 -38.64 29.59
N PRO A 228 33.74 -37.44 29.54
CA PRO A 228 33.62 -36.57 30.69
C PRO A 228 32.48 -37.00 31.63
N ILE A 229 32.63 -36.65 32.91
CA ILE A 229 31.62 -36.75 33.95
C ILE A 229 31.21 -35.33 34.35
N MET A 230 29.90 -35.07 34.40
CA MET A 230 29.35 -33.82 34.93
C MET A 230 28.49 -34.07 36.18
N ASN A 231 28.94 -33.47 37.29
CA ASN A 231 28.24 -33.44 38.56
C ASN A 231 27.65 -32.05 38.81
N VAL A 232 26.42 -32.01 39.30
CA VAL A 232 25.72 -30.80 39.76
C VAL A 232 25.11 -31.16 41.12
N LEU A 233 25.26 -30.29 42.13
CA LEU A 233 24.80 -30.59 43.50
C LEU A 233 23.28 -30.80 43.59
N HIS A 234 22.50 -29.97 42.88
CA HIS A 234 21.05 -30.03 42.85
C HIS A 234 20.53 -29.76 41.42
N ALA A 235 19.67 -30.63 40.89
CA ALA A 235 19.10 -30.49 39.54
C ALA A 235 17.85 -29.58 39.49
N SER A 236 17.13 -29.44 40.61
CA SER A 236 16.14 -28.39 40.82
C SER A 236 16.67 -27.44 41.88
N VAL A 237 16.73 -26.16 41.53
CA VAL A 237 17.08 -25.06 42.44
C VAL A 237 16.04 -23.95 42.32
N PHE A 238 16.10 -22.97 43.20
CA PHE A 238 15.31 -21.75 43.10
C PHE A 238 16.18 -20.58 42.59
N GLU A 239 15.53 -19.60 41.97
CA GLU A 239 16.18 -18.39 41.47
C GLU A 239 16.86 -17.61 42.60
N GLY A 240 18.17 -17.45 42.51
CA GLY A 240 19.06 -16.86 43.51
C GLY A 240 19.98 -17.87 44.22
N ASP A 241 19.78 -19.19 44.04
CA ASP A 241 20.66 -20.21 44.60
C ASP A 241 22.01 -20.27 43.87
N VAL A 242 23.09 -20.59 44.59
CA VAL A 242 24.41 -20.81 43.98
C VAL A 242 24.50 -22.26 43.49
N VAL A 243 24.66 -22.43 42.19
CA VAL A 243 24.84 -23.72 41.53
C VAL A 243 26.32 -23.93 41.24
N GLU A 244 26.86 -25.07 41.66
CA GLU A 244 28.19 -25.54 41.25
C GLU A 244 28.06 -26.70 40.25
N ILE A 245 28.76 -26.56 39.13
CA ILE A 245 28.85 -27.54 38.04
C ILE A 245 30.32 -27.97 37.93
N VAL A 246 30.58 -29.24 38.20
CA VAL A 246 31.90 -29.87 38.09
C VAL A 246 31.91 -30.74 36.84
N CYS A 247 32.79 -30.43 35.89
CA CYS A 247 32.88 -31.09 34.58
C CYS A 247 34.33 -31.57 34.38
N LYS A 248 34.56 -32.88 34.36
CA LYS A 248 35.92 -33.46 34.34
C LYS A 248 36.02 -34.82 33.66
N VAL A 249 37.18 -35.12 33.09
CA VAL A 249 37.56 -36.47 32.68
C VAL A 249 38.27 -37.16 33.86
N VAL A 250 38.02 -38.46 34.05
CA VAL A 250 38.72 -39.25 35.09
C VAL A 250 40.02 -39.79 34.52
N ASN A 251 41.13 -39.53 35.20
CA ASN A 251 42.49 -39.91 34.78
C ASN A 251 42.78 -39.52 33.30
N PRO A 252 42.66 -38.24 32.94
CA PRO A 252 42.80 -37.81 31.54
C PRO A 252 44.21 -38.14 31.01
N PRO A 253 44.33 -38.67 29.78
CA PRO A 253 45.61 -38.65 29.08
C PRO A 253 46.11 -37.22 28.86
N GLY A 254 47.40 -37.06 28.54
CA GLY A 254 47.99 -35.74 28.29
C GLY A 254 47.28 -35.00 27.14
N ASN A 255 47.10 -33.69 27.31
CA ASN A 255 46.48 -32.77 26.32
C ASN A 255 44.98 -33.00 26.05
N VAL A 256 44.19 -33.39 27.06
CA VAL A 256 42.72 -33.33 27.00
C VAL A 256 42.22 -31.96 27.46
N GLU A 257 41.49 -31.27 26.60
CA GLU A 257 40.77 -30.05 26.93
C GLU A 257 39.31 -30.36 27.30
N VAL A 258 38.75 -29.61 28.24
CA VAL A 258 37.40 -29.78 28.76
C VAL A 258 36.66 -28.45 28.73
N PHE A 259 35.43 -28.47 28.22
CA PHE A 259 34.58 -27.30 27.99
C PHE A 259 33.23 -27.49 28.66
N LEU A 260 32.72 -26.46 29.33
CA LEU A 260 31.34 -26.38 29.75
C LEU A 260 30.61 -25.38 28.84
N THR A 261 29.48 -25.80 28.28
CA THR A 261 28.71 -25.04 27.30
C THR A 261 27.22 -25.03 27.66
N LYS A 262 26.52 -23.95 27.29
CA LYS A 262 25.05 -23.81 27.34
C LYS A 262 24.63 -22.93 26.17
N ASP A 263 23.48 -23.22 25.53
CA ASP A 263 22.90 -22.41 24.45
C ASP A 263 23.90 -22.08 23.31
N LYS A 264 24.74 -23.07 22.97
CA LYS A 264 25.87 -22.98 22.00
C LYS A 264 26.99 -21.99 22.37
N ARG A 265 27.01 -21.46 23.60
CA ARG A 265 28.06 -20.59 24.15
C ARG A 265 28.98 -21.38 25.08
N ILE A 266 30.28 -21.06 25.09
CA ILE A 266 31.26 -21.60 26.04
C ILE A 266 31.19 -20.79 27.33
N LEU A 267 30.93 -21.46 28.46
CA LEU A 267 30.89 -20.87 29.80
C LEU A 267 32.25 -20.95 30.50
N LYS A 268 33.01 -22.04 30.26
CA LYS A 268 34.37 -22.23 30.79
C LYS A 268 35.14 -23.28 29.99
N LYS A 269 36.46 -23.14 29.94
CA LYS A 269 37.43 -24.11 29.39
C LYS A 269 38.53 -24.38 30.42
N ALA A 270 39.02 -25.61 30.53
CA ALA A 270 40.23 -25.97 31.28
C ALA A 270 40.82 -27.32 30.80
N SER A 271 42.05 -27.64 31.17
CA SER A 271 42.65 -28.95 30.87
C SER A 271 42.15 -30.01 31.85
N GLY A 272 41.56 -31.10 31.35
CA GLY A 272 41.12 -32.28 32.11
C GLY A 272 39.96 -32.10 33.11
N SER A 273 39.82 -30.96 33.79
CA SER A 273 38.80 -30.72 34.82
C SER A 273 38.50 -29.23 35.01
N LEU A 274 37.23 -28.87 35.11
CA LEU A 274 36.78 -27.52 35.49
C LEU A 274 35.69 -27.56 36.57
N VAL A 275 35.61 -26.45 37.32
CA VAL A 275 34.49 -26.10 38.19
C VAL A 275 33.94 -24.75 37.74
N HIS A 276 32.63 -24.65 37.58
CA HIS A 276 31.91 -23.42 37.26
C HIS A 276 30.83 -23.17 38.32
N ARG A 277 30.76 -21.95 38.84
CA ARG A 277 29.80 -21.53 39.88
C ARG A 277 28.99 -20.36 39.32
N LEU A 278 27.68 -20.43 39.41
CA LEU A 278 26.75 -19.38 38.98
C LEU A 278 25.65 -19.15 40.03
N THR A 279 25.06 -17.96 40.04
CA THR A 279 23.87 -17.65 40.84
C THR A 279 22.65 -17.75 39.93
N ALA A 280 21.78 -18.73 40.17
CA ALA A 280 20.75 -19.15 39.23
C ALA A 280 19.69 -18.08 38.96
N LYS A 281 19.47 -17.77 37.68
CA LYS A 281 18.38 -16.90 37.18
C LYS A 281 17.27 -17.71 36.53
N ASP A 282 16.11 -17.09 36.31
CA ASP A 282 15.02 -17.63 35.46
C ASP A 282 15.57 -18.30 34.16
N SER A 283 16.44 -17.55 33.50
CA SER A 283 17.13 -17.82 32.23
C SER A 283 18.31 -18.80 32.34
N ASP A 284 18.76 -19.18 33.53
CA ASP A 284 19.80 -20.21 33.70
C ASP A 284 19.23 -21.64 33.58
N SER A 285 17.90 -21.81 33.64
CA SER A 285 17.23 -23.08 33.33
C SER A 285 17.61 -23.60 31.93
N GLY A 286 17.75 -24.93 31.79
CA GLY A 286 18.04 -25.58 30.51
C GLY A 286 19.10 -26.67 30.61
N GLU A 287 19.61 -27.09 29.46
CA GLU A 287 20.65 -28.12 29.37
C GLU A 287 22.06 -27.52 29.30
N PHE A 288 22.92 -27.98 30.22
CA PHE A 288 24.35 -27.74 30.19
C PHE A 288 25.03 -28.96 29.55
N VAL A 289 26.01 -28.72 28.68
CA VAL A 289 26.78 -29.76 27.97
C VAL A 289 28.26 -29.62 28.31
N CYS A 290 28.81 -30.68 28.89
CA CYS A 290 30.20 -30.83 29.27
C CYS A 290 30.91 -31.68 28.20
N LYS A 291 31.87 -31.09 27.50
CA LYS A 291 32.63 -31.70 26.40
C LYS A 291 34.07 -31.94 26.82
N ALA A 292 34.69 -32.98 26.29
CA ALA A 292 36.11 -33.28 26.37
C ALA A 292 36.65 -33.55 24.98
N GLU A 293 37.78 -32.93 24.64
CA GLU A 293 38.36 -32.91 23.30
C GLU A 293 39.85 -33.24 23.38
N GLN A 294 40.33 -34.09 22.45
CA GLN A 294 41.73 -34.43 22.31
C GLN A 294 42.05 -34.68 20.83
N GLY A 295 42.72 -33.71 20.19
CA GLY A 295 42.82 -33.69 18.72
C GLY A 295 41.44 -33.62 18.08
N ASN A 296 41.17 -34.49 17.10
CA ASN A 296 39.88 -34.53 16.39
C ASN A 296 38.78 -35.32 17.13
N VAL A 297 39.07 -35.91 18.31
CA VAL A 297 38.10 -36.72 19.05
C VAL A 297 37.42 -35.88 20.14
N GLN A 298 36.10 -35.73 20.03
CA GLN A 298 35.23 -35.08 21.01
C GLN A 298 34.32 -36.14 21.69
N LYS A 299 34.14 -36.06 23.01
CA LYS A 299 33.13 -36.81 23.77
C LYS A 299 32.40 -35.88 24.72
N GLU A 300 31.11 -36.10 24.95
CA GLU A 300 30.27 -35.15 25.70
C GLU A 300 29.25 -35.82 26.62
N THR A 301 28.80 -35.07 27.63
CA THR A 301 27.77 -35.47 28.59
C THR A 301 26.91 -34.26 28.96
N TYR A 302 25.65 -34.48 29.29
CA TYR A 302 24.64 -33.43 29.46
C TYR A 302 23.92 -33.55 30.82
N ARG A 303 23.51 -32.39 31.36
CA ARG A 303 22.69 -32.28 32.57
C ARG A 303 21.74 -31.10 32.43
N SER A 304 20.45 -31.34 32.61
CA SER A 304 19.44 -30.30 32.72
C SER A 304 19.38 -29.75 34.14
N ILE A 305 19.28 -28.43 34.28
CA ILE A 305 19.03 -27.73 35.54
C ILE A 305 17.72 -26.95 35.40
N THR A 306 16.84 -27.06 36.40
CA THR A 306 15.57 -26.33 36.46
C THR A 306 15.62 -25.29 37.57
N VAL A 307 15.51 -24.02 37.21
CA VAL A 307 15.45 -22.89 38.15
C VAL A 307 13.99 -22.49 38.35
N LYS A 308 13.51 -22.56 39.59
CA LYS A 308 12.16 -22.15 39.98
C LYS A 308 12.15 -20.67 40.38
N GLU A 309 11.37 -19.85 39.67
CA GLU A 309 11.07 -18.47 40.07
C GLU A 309 10.32 -18.48 41.42
N ILE A 310 10.83 -17.73 42.41
CA ILE A 310 10.17 -17.57 43.72
C ILE A 310 9.15 -16.42 43.71
N LEU A 311 9.37 -15.42 42.86
CA LEU A 311 8.59 -14.19 42.77
C LEU A 311 8.55 -13.72 41.31
N SER A 312 7.34 -13.58 40.76
CA SER A 312 7.10 -12.99 39.44
C SER A 312 7.56 -11.53 39.40
N LYS A 313 8.11 -11.08 38.27
CA LYS A 313 8.39 -9.65 38.02
C LYS A 313 7.13 -8.80 38.32
N PRO A 314 7.23 -7.71 39.11
CA PRO A 314 6.07 -6.93 39.48
C PRO A 314 5.47 -6.18 38.30
N HIS A 315 4.17 -5.89 38.36
CA HIS A 315 3.47 -5.05 37.39
C HIS A 315 3.04 -3.74 38.05
N LEU A 316 3.34 -2.61 37.42
CA LEU A 316 2.84 -1.31 37.85
C LEU A 316 1.49 -1.01 37.16
N LEU A 317 0.40 -1.07 37.92
CA LEU A 317 -0.95 -0.71 37.48
C LEU A 317 -1.15 0.80 37.63
N VAL A 318 -1.82 1.44 36.66
CA VAL A 318 -2.13 2.88 36.63
C VAL A 318 -3.64 3.08 36.52
N GLU A 319 -4.22 3.87 37.44
CA GLU A 319 -5.67 4.11 37.51
C GLU A 319 -5.96 5.62 37.71
N PRO A 320 -6.73 6.29 36.83
CA PRO A 320 -7.22 5.82 35.53
C PRO A 320 -6.09 5.70 34.48
N LEU A 321 -6.38 5.05 33.34
CA LEU A 321 -5.46 4.99 32.20
C LEU A 321 -5.42 6.31 31.41
N ASP A 322 -6.58 6.94 31.21
CA ASP A 322 -6.71 8.25 30.56
C ASP A 322 -6.59 9.37 31.60
N ILE A 323 -5.37 9.84 31.82
CA ILE A 323 -5.04 10.88 32.80
C ILE A 323 -5.00 12.25 32.10
N PHE A 324 -5.79 13.22 32.58
CA PHE A 324 -5.70 14.63 32.17
C PHE A 324 -5.07 15.50 33.26
N GLU A 325 -4.54 16.67 32.88
CA GLU A 325 -4.03 17.63 33.86
C GLU A 325 -5.10 18.01 34.88
N GLY A 326 -4.71 18.03 36.16
CA GLY A 326 -5.61 18.18 37.30
C GLY A 326 -6.28 16.90 37.79
N ASP A 327 -6.24 15.78 37.05
CA ASP A 327 -6.76 14.50 37.54
C ASP A 327 -5.88 13.91 38.65
N ARG A 328 -6.52 13.22 39.60
CA ARG A 328 -5.82 12.36 40.55
C ARG A 328 -5.66 10.97 39.95
N PHE A 329 -4.43 10.50 39.87
CA PHE A 329 -4.09 9.14 39.46
C PHE A 329 -3.41 8.36 40.59
N LYS A 330 -3.59 7.04 40.58
CA LYS A 330 -2.97 6.09 41.49
C LYS A 330 -2.06 5.14 40.71
N LEU A 331 -0.92 4.83 41.30
CA LEU A 331 -0.07 3.72 40.88
C LEU A 331 -0.15 2.61 41.94
N THR A 332 -0.21 1.36 41.51
CA THR A 332 -0.18 0.18 42.40
C THR A 332 0.81 -0.85 41.87
N CYS A 333 1.81 -1.22 42.65
CA CYS A 333 2.82 -2.23 42.32
C CYS A 333 2.31 -3.62 42.75
N ILE A 334 2.12 -4.54 41.80
CA ILE A 334 1.46 -5.83 42.03
C ILE A 334 2.39 -6.99 41.63
N VAL A 335 2.76 -7.81 42.61
CA VAL A 335 3.32 -9.16 42.39
C VAL A 335 2.16 -10.14 42.30
N LYS A 336 2.04 -10.87 41.18
CA LYS A 336 0.93 -11.81 40.94
C LYS A 336 1.20 -13.21 41.46
N VAL A 337 2.45 -13.67 41.39
CA VAL A 337 2.85 -15.02 41.81
C VAL A 337 4.07 -14.89 42.73
N TYR A 338 3.97 -15.51 43.90
CA TYR A 338 5.09 -15.71 44.82
C TYR A 338 4.94 -17.09 45.47
N PHE A 339 6.02 -17.64 46.02
CA PHE A 339 6.03 -18.96 46.66
C PHE A 339 6.01 -18.83 48.19
N PRO A 340 4.86 -19.04 48.88
CA PRO A 340 4.69 -18.67 50.30
C PRO A 340 5.58 -19.45 51.28
N ALA A 341 6.12 -20.60 50.87
CA ALA A 341 7.04 -21.40 51.69
C ALA A 341 8.50 -20.92 51.62
N GLU A 342 8.83 -19.98 50.74
CA GLU A 342 10.15 -19.33 50.65
C GLU A 342 10.09 -17.84 51.00
N VAL A 343 8.99 -17.14 50.69
CA VAL A 343 8.83 -15.69 50.89
C VAL A 343 7.43 -15.39 51.45
N ASP A 344 7.39 -14.68 52.57
CA ASP A 344 6.16 -14.08 53.10
C ASP A 344 5.85 -12.74 52.40
N ARG A 345 4.59 -12.56 52.02
CA ARG A 345 4.09 -11.38 51.30
C ARG A 345 4.22 -10.10 52.12
N ASP A 346 3.98 -10.18 53.42
CA ASP A 346 3.92 -8.99 54.27
C ASP A 346 5.34 -8.53 54.71
N THR A 347 6.37 -9.28 54.31
CA THR A 347 7.79 -8.87 54.40
C THR A 347 8.34 -8.21 53.12
N MET A 348 7.55 -8.16 52.05
CA MET A 348 7.98 -7.56 50.77
C MET A 348 8.06 -6.04 50.88
N GLN A 349 9.24 -5.47 50.57
CA GLN A 349 9.45 -4.03 50.52
C GLN A 349 9.27 -3.55 49.08
N PHE A 350 8.36 -2.59 48.89
CA PHE A 350 8.03 -2.00 47.59
C PHE A 350 8.64 -0.61 47.45
N PHE A 351 9.05 -0.26 46.25
CA PHE A 351 9.58 1.06 45.91
C PHE A 351 9.01 1.46 44.55
N ILE A 352 8.44 2.66 44.43
CA ILE A 352 7.94 3.21 43.15
C ILE A 352 8.85 4.36 42.75
N TYR A 353 9.35 4.30 41.51
CA TYR A 353 10.27 5.28 40.94
C TYR A 353 9.61 6.08 39.82
N LYS A 354 10.07 7.31 39.63
CA LYS A 354 9.87 8.12 38.41
C LYS A 354 11.25 8.56 37.91
N ASP A 355 11.58 8.24 36.67
CA ASP A 355 12.84 8.63 36.03
C ASP A 355 14.08 8.24 36.86
N ASN A 356 14.02 7.07 37.50
CA ASN A 356 14.98 6.50 38.48
C ASN A 356 15.04 7.19 39.86
N ILE A 357 14.25 8.23 40.11
CA ILE A 357 14.10 8.88 41.42
C ILE A 357 13.04 8.13 42.24
N ASN A 358 13.36 7.74 43.48
CA ASN A 358 12.40 7.06 44.37
C ASN A 358 11.33 8.04 44.85
N LEU A 359 10.05 7.70 44.66
CA LEU A 359 8.90 8.50 45.08
C LEU A 359 8.27 8.03 46.39
N THR A 360 8.30 6.72 46.68
CA THR A 360 7.65 6.13 47.86
C THR A 360 8.14 4.71 48.10
N THR A 361 8.16 4.30 49.38
CA THR A 361 8.45 2.94 49.84
C THR A 361 7.17 2.12 50.12
N SER A 362 6.05 2.47 49.48
CA SER A 362 4.79 1.73 49.50
C SER A 362 4.57 1.05 48.15
N ASP A 363 3.76 0.00 48.17
CA ASP A 363 3.14 -0.61 46.99
C ASP A 363 2.22 0.35 46.24
N THR A 364 1.86 1.51 46.81
CA THR A 364 1.01 2.51 46.17
C THR A 364 1.60 3.92 46.18
N TYR A 365 1.32 4.65 45.11
CA TYR A 365 1.60 6.08 44.96
C TYR A 365 0.32 6.78 44.46
N SER A 366 0.13 8.06 44.76
CA SER A 366 -0.99 8.84 44.22
C SER A 366 -0.61 10.31 44.10
N ALA A 367 -0.88 10.90 42.94
CA ALA A 367 -0.53 12.29 42.63
C ALA A 367 -1.66 12.98 41.85
N VAL A 368 -1.55 14.32 41.74
CA VAL A 368 -2.29 15.11 40.76
C VAL A 368 -1.43 15.18 39.49
N ALA A 369 -2.03 14.96 38.33
CA ALA A 369 -1.34 15.05 37.06
C ALA A 369 -1.07 16.50 36.65
N ASN A 370 0.18 16.78 36.28
CA ASN A 370 0.70 18.06 35.83
C ASN A 370 1.93 17.80 34.92
N PRO A 371 2.48 18.83 34.23
CA PRO A 371 3.64 18.66 33.36
C PRO A 371 4.87 18.02 34.05
N ASP A 372 5.18 18.41 35.28
CA ASP A 372 6.32 17.90 36.05
C ASP A 372 6.18 16.42 36.43
N GLY A 373 4.94 15.96 36.56
CA GLY A 373 4.55 14.56 36.79
C GLY A 373 4.71 13.67 35.56
N ASN A 374 4.95 14.23 34.37
CA ASN A 374 5.19 13.43 33.17
C ASN A 374 6.56 12.71 33.26
N GLY A 375 6.61 11.42 32.94
CA GLY A 375 7.86 10.65 33.04
C GLY A 375 7.68 9.13 32.92
N ASN A 376 8.78 8.42 33.10
CA ASN A 376 8.84 6.96 33.10
C ASN A 376 8.74 6.44 34.54
N TYR A 377 7.64 5.73 34.85
CA TYR A 377 7.42 5.15 36.16
C TYR A 377 7.77 3.66 36.17
N SER A 378 8.50 3.19 37.19
CA SER A 378 8.76 1.76 37.45
C SER A 378 8.42 1.42 38.90
N CYS A 379 8.28 0.14 39.21
CA CYS A 379 8.27 -0.30 40.60
C CYS A 379 9.14 -1.53 40.82
N LYS A 380 9.77 -1.55 42.00
CA LYS A 380 10.74 -2.54 42.44
C LYS A 380 10.22 -3.20 43.70
N VAL A 381 10.38 -4.51 43.78
CA VAL A 381 10.09 -5.29 44.99
C VAL A 381 11.38 -5.94 45.48
N VAL A 382 11.62 -5.85 46.78
CA VAL A 382 12.68 -6.52 47.50
C VAL A 382 12.02 -7.51 48.45
N ALA A 383 12.32 -8.79 48.27
CA ALA A 383 11.72 -9.90 49.02
C ALA A 383 12.81 -10.75 49.66
N ASN A 384 12.75 -10.97 50.96
CA ASN A 384 13.75 -11.74 51.69
C ASN A 384 13.25 -13.17 51.94
N SER A 385 13.89 -14.15 51.29
CA SER A 385 13.78 -15.57 51.67
C SER A 385 14.71 -15.84 52.86
N VAL A 386 14.40 -16.91 53.61
CA VAL A 386 15.23 -17.49 54.68
C VAL A 386 16.71 -17.63 54.30
N ARG A 387 17.03 -17.75 53.00
CA ARG A 387 18.40 -17.98 52.50
C ARG A 387 19.04 -16.77 51.80
N ARG A 388 18.29 -15.76 51.37
CA ARG A 388 18.76 -14.68 50.48
C ARG A 388 17.70 -13.62 50.16
N SER A 389 18.14 -12.41 49.83
CA SER A 389 17.30 -11.35 49.26
C SER A 389 17.13 -11.51 47.75
N ILE A 390 15.92 -11.27 47.25
CA ILE A 390 15.53 -11.29 45.84
C ILE A 390 15.04 -9.89 45.48
N VAL A 391 15.51 -9.37 44.35
CA VAL A 391 15.13 -8.04 43.85
C VAL A 391 14.62 -8.17 42.42
N LYS A 392 13.39 -7.71 42.16
CA LYS A 392 12.85 -7.60 40.79
C LYS A 392 12.20 -6.24 40.57
N GLU A 393 12.19 -5.81 39.32
CA GLU A 393 11.63 -4.54 38.87
C GLU A 393 10.62 -4.77 37.74
N SER A 394 9.65 -3.86 37.62
CA SER A 394 8.65 -3.86 36.57
C SER A 394 9.21 -3.37 35.24
N THR A 395 8.46 -3.58 34.17
CA THR A 395 8.61 -2.73 32.97
C THR A 395 8.24 -1.28 33.30
N ASN A 396 8.86 -0.33 32.62
CA ASN A 396 8.49 1.09 32.73
C ASN A 396 7.10 1.35 32.14
N VAL A 397 6.34 2.23 32.77
CA VAL A 397 5.06 2.77 32.28
C VAL A 397 5.25 4.27 32.06
N VAL A 398 5.07 4.72 30.82
CA VAL A 398 5.20 6.14 30.47
C VAL A 398 3.88 6.86 30.80
N ILE A 399 3.93 7.83 31.71
CA ILE A 399 2.77 8.66 32.05
C ILE A 399 2.96 10.04 31.44
N LYS A 400 1.97 10.47 30.66
CA LYS A 400 1.87 11.82 30.10
C LYS A 400 0.45 12.34 30.29
N ALA A 401 0.30 13.40 31.07
CA ALA A 401 -0.97 14.08 31.30
C ALA A 401 -1.49 14.67 29.98
N LYS A 402 -2.79 14.49 29.73
CA LYS A 402 -3.49 15.09 28.58
C LYS A 402 -4.04 16.46 28.97
N ILE A 403 -3.89 17.45 28.10
CA ILE A 403 -4.42 18.79 28.30
C ILE A 403 -5.94 18.75 28.09
N PRO A 404 -6.77 19.18 29.07
CA PRO A 404 -8.22 19.32 28.88
C PRO A 404 -8.57 20.30 27.76
N VAL A 405 -9.63 20.04 26.99
CA VAL A 405 -10.02 20.95 25.91
C VAL A 405 -10.56 22.28 26.46
N SER A 406 -10.08 23.40 25.93
CA SER A 406 -10.54 24.74 26.30
C SER A 406 -11.93 25.06 25.73
N LYS A 407 -12.57 26.12 26.25
CA LYS A 407 -13.83 26.66 25.68
C LYS A 407 -13.65 26.86 24.17
N PRO A 408 -14.56 26.33 23.33
CA PRO A 408 -14.43 26.45 21.89
C PRO A 408 -14.85 27.83 21.38
N MET A 409 -14.43 28.14 20.16
CA MET A 409 -14.79 29.32 19.40
C MET A 409 -15.54 28.88 18.12
N LEU A 410 -16.53 29.69 17.71
CA LEU A 410 -17.27 29.53 16.46
C LEU A 410 -16.94 30.67 15.50
N SER A 411 -16.68 30.34 14.24
CA SER A 411 -16.45 31.31 13.16
C SER A 411 -17.08 30.86 11.84
N VAL A 412 -17.51 31.81 11.01
CA VAL A 412 -17.92 31.53 9.62
C VAL A 412 -16.66 31.37 8.76
N VAL A 413 -16.58 30.28 8.00
CA VAL A 413 -15.46 30.06 7.06
C VAL A 413 -15.50 31.13 5.97
N GLY A 414 -14.42 31.90 5.83
CA GLY A 414 -14.38 33.09 4.96
C GLY A 414 -14.94 34.37 5.59
N GLY A 415 -15.33 34.34 6.86
CA GLY A 415 -15.72 35.52 7.66
C GLY A 415 -17.03 36.21 7.25
N THR A 416 -17.65 35.81 6.15
CA THR A 416 -18.83 36.46 5.57
C THR A 416 -19.99 35.48 5.40
N LEU A 417 -21.17 35.86 5.87
CA LEU A 417 -22.40 35.06 5.80
C LEU A 417 -23.46 35.82 5.01
N VAL A 418 -24.06 35.18 4.00
CA VAL A 418 -25.16 35.75 3.21
C VAL A 418 -26.46 35.04 3.60
N LEU A 419 -27.44 35.79 4.11
CA LEU A 419 -28.76 35.23 4.45
C LEU A 419 -29.41 34.65 3.18
N GLY A 420 -30.13 33.53 3.34
CA GLY A 420 -30.71 32.76 2.24
C GLY A 420 -29.75 31.84 1.49
N LYS A 421 -28.44 31.83 1.82
CA LYS A 421 -27.44 30.95 1.20
C LYS A 421 -26.80 29.98 2.21
N PRO A 422 -26.43 28.76 1.81
CA PRO A 422 -25.71 27.83 2.68
C PRO A 422 -24.30 28.35 2.98
N PHE A 423 -23.77 27.98 4.14
CA PHE A 423 -22.49 28.46 4.64
C PHE A 423 -21.74 27.37 5.42
N GLN A 424 -20.53 27.66 5.88
CA GLN A 424 -19.74 26.74 6.70
C GLN A 424 -19.39 27.40 8.04
N LEU A 425 -19.54 26.64 9.13
CA LEU A 425 -19.05 27.00 10.45
C LEU A 425 -17.81 26.17 10.79
N LEU A 426 -16.74 26.85 11.18
CA LEU A 426 -15.60 26.25 11.87
C LEU A 426 -15.86 26.35 13.37
N CYS A 427 -15.77 25.22 14.06
CA CYS A 427 -15.60 25.19 15.51
C CYS A 427 -14.18 24.72 15.84
N HIS A 428 -13.52 25.34 16.81
CA HIS A 428 -12.17 24.99 17.24
C HIS A 428 -11.94 25.37 18.72
N SER A 429 -10.98 24.74 19.37
CA SER A 429 -10.47 25.14 20.69
C SER A 429 -8.98 25.45 20.59
N ASN A 430 -8.48 26.40 21.41
CA ASN A 430 -7.09 26.84 21.35
C ASN A 430 -6.13 25.89 22.11
N SER A 431 -6.66 25.07 23.03
CA SER A 431 -5.90 24.01 23.69
C SER A 431 -6.75 22.75 23.90
N GLY A 432 -6.05 21.61 24.09
CA GLY A 432 -6.64 20.29 24.33
C GLY A 432 -5.88 19.20 23.57
N THR A 433 -5.54 18.11 24.24
CA THR A 433 -4.90 16.95 23.58
C THR A 433 -5.89 16.23 22.67
N LEU A 434 -5.43 15.81 21.49
CA LEU A 434 -6.19 15.05 20.50
C LEU A 434 -6.41 13.58 20.95
N PRO A 435 -7.49 12.91 20.51
CA PRO A 435 -8.54 13.39 19.62
C PRO A 435 -9.62 14.21 20.33
N ILE A 436 -10.07 15.29 19.69
CA ILE A 436 -11.14 16.15 20.20
C ILE A 436 -12.43 15.88 19.41
N THR A 437 -13.53 15.62 20.11
CA THR A 437 -14.87 15.47 19.51
C THR A 437 -15.63 16.79 19.54
N TYR A 438 -15.97 17.29 18.36
CA TYR A 438 -16.83 18.46 18.15
C TYR A 438 -18.24 18.01 17.72
N LYS A 439 -19.28 18.59 18.31
CA LYS A 439 -20.69 18.41 17.91
C LYS A 439 -21.33 19.77 17.72
N LEU A 440 -21.79 20.07 16.51
CA LEU A 440 -22.52 21.29 16.21
C LEU A 440 -24.02 20.99 16.15
N TYR A 441 -24.78 21.66 17.02
CA TYR A 441 -26.23 21.76 16.97
C TYR A 441 -26.63 23.07 16.29
N GLY A 442 -27.87 23.15 15.78
CA GLY A 442 -28.39 24.34 15.11
C GLY A 442 -29.87 24.22 14.71
N PRO A 443 -30.40 25.21 13.98
CA PRO A 443 -31.81 25.28 13.63
C PRO A 443 -32.30 24.07 12.83
N GLY A 444 -33.61 23.79 12.92
CA GLY A 444 -34.24 22.71 12.14
C GLY A 444 -33.80 21.29 12.54
N LYS A 445 -33.43 21.06 13.81
CA LYS A 445 -32.83 19.82 14.33
C LYS A 445 -31.45 19.49 13.73
N PHE A 446 -30.69 20.51 13.29
CA PHE A 446 -29.31 20.29 12.87
C PHE A 446 -28.48 19.72 14.02
N ASN A 447 -27.82 18.60 13.78
CA ASN A 447 -26.93 17.92 14.73
C ASN A 447 -25.89 17.14 13.91
N LYS A 448 -24.63 17.57 13.95
CA LYS A 448 -23.51 16.93 13.25
C LYS A 448 -22.31 16.78 14.18
N ARG A 449 -21.64 15.62 14.11
CA ARG A 449 -20.44 15.30 14.88
C ARG A 449 -19.23 15.21 13.95
N ARG A 450 -18.10 15.77 14.36
CA ARG A 450 -16.79 15.65 13.72
C ARG A 450 -15.73 15.41 14.79
N ILE A 451 -14.81 14.49 14.53
CA ILE A 451 -13.65 14.24 15.42
C ILE A 451 -12.42 14.80 14.71
N VAL A 452 -11.56 15.47 15.47
CA VAL A 452 -10.25 15.95 15.03
C VAL A 452 -9.21 15.09 15.73
N SER A 453 -8.47 14.31 14.94
CA SER A 453 -7.46 13.35 15.40
C SER A 453 -6.04 13.75 15.00
N LYS A 454 -5.88 14.67 14.04
CA LYS A 454 -4.59 15.23 13.59
C LYS A 454 -4.58 16.76 13.67
N PRO A 455 -3.42 17.42 13.87
CA PRO A 455 -3.34 18.89 13.96
C PRO A 455 -3.85 19.64 12.71
N GLU A 456 -3.75 19.04 11.52
CA GLU A 456 -4.21 19.64 10.27
C GLU A 456 -5.74 19.53 10.07
N GLU A 457 -6.42 18.65 10.80
CA GLU A 457 -7.86 18.45 10.69
C GLU A 457 -8.63 19.56 11.42
N ARG A 458 -9.58 20.20 10.73
CA ARG A 458 -10.41 21.27 11.29
C ARG A 458 -11.86 20.83 11.40
N ALA A 459 -12.54 21.12 12.52
CA ALA A 459 -13.95 20.78 12.70
C ALA A 459 -14.88 21.78 11.98
N ILE A 460 -14.87 21.70 10.65
CA ILE A 460 -15.76 22.46 9.75
C ILE A 460 -17.06 21.68 9.53
N PHE A 461 -18.19 22.38 9.58
CA PHE A 461 -19.54 21.87 9.39
C PHE A 461 -20.25 22.63 8.27
N ASN A 462 -20.85 21.91 7.32
CA ASN A 462 -21.71 22.50 6.28
C ASN A 462 -23.10 22.80 6.88
N CYS A 463 -23.53 24.06 6.82
CA CYS A 463 -24.78 24.55 7.39
C CYS A 463 -25.78 24.95 6.27
N SER A 464 -27.05 24.65 6.50
CA SER A 464 -28.15 25.10 5.63
C SER A 464 -28.30 26.61 5.63
N ALA A 465 -28.98 27.16 4.61
CA ALA A 465 -29.34 28.57 4.59
C ALA A 465 -30.21 28.96 5.79
N ILE A 466 -29.85 30.07 6.45
CA ILE A 466 -30.67 30.76 7.46
C ILE A 466 -31.28 32.02 6.86
N PHE A 467 -32.42 32.47 7.38
CA PHE A 467 -33.18 33.58 6.78
C PHE A 467 -33.31 34.80 7.71
N LYS A 468 -32.92 34.67 8.98
CA LYS A 468 -32.83 35.79 9.93
C LYS A 468 -31.53 35.71 10.71
N ILE A 469 -31.10 36.86 11.21
CA ILE A 469 -29.92 36.98 12.08
C ILE A 469 -30.15 36.28 13.45
N SER A 470 -31.42 36.13 13.88
CA SER A 470 -31.80 35.34 15.07
C SER A 470 -31.39 33.88 15.00
N ASP A 471 -31.38 33.30 13.81
CA ASP A 471 -31.18 31.86 13.59
C ASP A 471 -29.73 31.45 13.91
N LEU A 472 -28.83 32.42 14.11
CA LEU A 472 -27.45 32.22 14.58
C LEU A 472 -27.38 31.84 16.07
N ASP A 473 -28.31 32.30 16.90
CA ASP A 473 -28.30 32.05 18.35
C ASP A 473 -28.63 30.57 18.67
N GLU A 474 -29.34 29.89 17.77
CA GLU A 474 -29.67 28.47 17.85
C GLU A 474 -28.46 27.54 17.64
N PHE A 475 -27.34 28.04 17.11
CA PHE A 475 -26.13 27.22 16.94
C PHE A 475 -25.40 27.05 18.28
N LEU A 476 -25.09 25.80 18.63
CA LEU A 476 -24.33 25.44 19.82
C LEU A 476 -23.24 24.43 19.44
N CYS A 477 -21.97 24.79 19.67
CA CYS A 477 -20.86 23.84 19.52
C CYS A 477 -20.51 23.23 20.88
N HIS A 478 -20.69 21.93 21.02
CA HIS A 478 -20.29 21.13 22.17
C HIS A 478 -18.98 20.42 21.84
N VAL A 479 -17.95 20.61 22.66
CA VAL A 479 -16.59 20.11 22.41
C VAL A 479 -16.08 19.36 23.63
N ASN A 480 -15.50 18.18 23.40
CA ASN A 480 -14.98 17.34 24.47
C ASN A 480 -13.83 16.44 23.98
N ASN A 481 -12.77 16.30 24.77
CA ASN A 481 -11.69 15.33 24.57
C ASN A 481 -11.57 14.29 25.70
N LYS A 482 -12.34 14.42 26.78
CA LYS A 482 -12.31 13.52 27.95
C LYS A 482 -13.60 12.70 28.06
N PRO A 483 -13.54 11.36 28.13
CA PRO A 483 -14.74 10.55 28.31
C PRO A 483 -15.52 10.92 29.57
N ASN A 484 -16.86 10.83 29.50
CA ASN A 484 -17.80 10.99 30.60
C ASN A 484 -17.84 12.35 31.33
N THR A 485 -17.03 13.35 30.95
CA THR A 485 -17.19 14.73 31.45
C THR A 485 -18.22 15.53 30.63
N PRO A 486 -18.83 16.59 31.22
CA PRO A 486 -19.59 17.57 30.46
C PRO A 486 -18.74 18.19 29.33
N PRO A 487 -19.31 18.44 28.14
CA PRO A 487 -18.59 19.15 27.08
C PRO A 487 -18.43 20.63 27.43
N MET A 488 -17.35 21.23 26.94
CA MET A 488 -17.27 22.70 26.81
C MET A 488 -18.26 23.15 25.73
N ILE A 489 -18.96 24.26 25.94
CA ILE A 489 -20.02 24.74 25.05
C ILE A 489 -19.74 26.17 24.62
N GLU A 490 -20.07 26.48 23.37
CA GLU A 490 -20.11 27.84 22.85
C GLU A 490 -21.33 28.10 21.95
N SER A 491 -21.88 29.31 22.01
CA SER A 491 -23.04 29.73 21.23
C SER A 491 -22.65 30.49 19.96
N GLY A 492 -23.46 30.35 18.92
CA GLY A 492 -23.41 31.13 17.69
C GLY A 492 -23.77 32.61 17.85
N GLN A 493 -24.27 33.05 19.03
CA GLN A 493 -24.55 34.47 19.30
C GLN A 493 -23.34 35.38 19.02
N GLN A 494 -22.10 34.91 19.26
CA GLN A 494 -20.89 35.69 18.96
C GLN A 494 -20.69 35.98 17.46
N LEU A 495 -21.24 35.15 16.56
CA LEU A 495 -21.13 35.29 15.11
C LEU A 495 -21.75 36.60 14.61
N ARG A 496 -22.71 37.16 15.36
CA ARG A 496 -23.30 38.50 15.12
C ARG A 496 -22.27 39.63 15.16
N HIS A 497 -21.12 39.41 15.81
CA HIS A 497 -20.06 40.40 16.01
C HIS A 497 -18.72 39.95 15.41
N SER A 498 -18.45 38.64 15.30
CA SER A 498 -17.22 38.10 14.72
C SER A 498 -17.30 37.79 13.21
N SER A 499 -18.45 37.98 12.56
CA SER A 499 -18.64 37.71 11.13
C SER A 499 -19.43 38.81 10.42
N THR A 500 -19.09 39.09 9.16
CA THR A 500 -19.80 40.05 8.31
C THR A 500 -21.10 39.44 7.79
N ILE A 501 -22.24 39.96 8.22
CA ILE A 501 -23.56 39.45 7.82
C ILE A 501 -24.14 40.31 6.69
N ILE A 502 -24.47 39.67 5.58
CA ILE A 502 -25.06 40.26 4.39
C ILE A 502 -26.51 39.79 4.28
N GLU A 503 -27.44 40.72 4.36
CA GLU A 503 -28.84 40.54 3.99
C GLU A 503 -29.01 40.86 2.49
N PRO A 504 -29.59 39.95 1.68
CA PRO A 504 -29.93 40.23 0.28
C PRO A 504 -30.94 41.37 0.12
N VAL A 505 -30.89 42.07 -1.01
CA VAL A 505 -31.83 43.16 -1.30
C VAL A 505 -33.25 42.62 -1.46
N SER A 506 -34.18 43.17 -0.67
CA SER A 506 -35.62 42.92 -0.84
C SER A 506 -36.16 43.46 -2.17
N LYS A 507 -37.35 42.99 -2.61
CA LYS A 507 -37.96 43.46 -3.86
C LYS A 507 -38.17 44.99 -3.85
N PRO A 508 -37.57 45.76 -4.78
CA PRO A 508 -37.70 47.21 -4.83
C PRO A 508 -39.13 47.68 -5.10
N VAL A 509 -39.45 48.89 -4.66
CA VAL A 509 -40.73 49.56 -4.84
C VAL A 509 -40.48 50.92 -5.49
N LEU A 510 -41.04 51.11 -6.68
CA LEU A 510 -40.95 52.36 -7.44
C LEU A 510 -42.08 53.32 -7.05
N ARG A 511 -41.76 54.60 -6.83
CA ARG A 511 -42.68 55.65 -6.39
C ARG A 511 -42.44 56.96 -7.17
N PRO A 512 -43.14 57.20 -8.29
CA PRO A 512 -43.11 58.51 -8.95
C PRO A 512 -43.95 59.54 -8.17
N SER A 513 -43.50 60.79 -8.12
CA SER A 513 -44.21 61.90 -7.44
C SER A 513 -45.50 62.32 -8.16
N SER A 514 -45.62 62.04 -9.46
CA SER A 514 -46.88 62.09 -10.20
C SER A 514 -46.94 60.98 -11.25
N MET A 515 -48.12 60.41 -11.47
CA MET A 515 -48.39 59.47 -12.57
C MET A 515 -48.77 60.19 -13.87
N SER A 516 -49.08 61.49 -13.83
CA SER A 516 -49.38 62.31 -15.01
C SER A 516 -48.63 63.65 -14.95
N ILE A 517 -47.94 63.98 -16.04
CA ILE A 517 -47.01 65.12 -16.11
C ILE A 517 -47.37 65.96 -17.34
N SER A 518 -47.19 67.29 -17.29
CA SER A 518 -47.27 68.10 -18.51
C SER A 518 -45.91 68.14 -19.20
N GLU A 519 -45.89 68.00 -20.52
CA GLU A 519 -44.70 68.17 -21.35
C GLU A 519 -43.94 69.47 -21.01
N GLY A 520 -42.62 69.35 -20.81
CA GLY A 520 -41.73 70.43 -20.36
C GLY A 520 -41.66 70.65 -18.84
N GLN A 521 -42.34 69.84 -18.03
CA GLN A 521 -42.18 69.83 -16.56
C GLN A 521 -41.14 68.79 -16.11
N SER A 522 -40.78 68.83 -14.83
CA SER A 522 -39.92 67.84 -14.17
C SER A 522 -40.70 67.02 -13.15
N THR A 523 -40.28 65.78 -12.90
CA THR A 523 -40.82 64.89 -11.86
C THR A 523 -39.70 64.22 -11.08
N THR A 524 -40.00 63.68 -9.90
CA THR A 524 -39.10 62.82 -9.15
C THR A 524 -39.62 61.39 -9.15
N ILE A 525 -38.72 60.42 -9.31
CA ILE A 525 -39.00 58.99 -9.27
C ILE A 525 -38.15 58.39 -8.15
N GLY A 526 -38.78 58.02 -7.03
CA GLY A 526 -38.16 57.28 -5.94
C GLY A 526 -38.10 55.79 -6.23
N CYS A 527 -37.03 55.13 -5.78
CA CYS A 527 -36.94 53.67 -5.69
C CYS A 527 -36.41 53.30 -4.30
N SER A 528 -37.16 52.47 -3.57
CA SER A 528 -36.79 52.03 -2.22
C SER A 528 -36.97 50.52 -2.01
N VAL A 529 -36.17 49.98 -1.10
CA VAL A 529 -36.21 48.59 -0.64
C VAL A 529 -36.56 48.56 0.85
N LYS A 530 -37.10 47.44 1.34
CA LYS A 530 -37.49 47.27 2.76
C LYS A 530 -36.32 46.88 3.66
N HIS A 531 -35.40 46.08 3.13
CA HIS A 531 -34.25 45.51 3.81
C HIS A 531 -33.18 45.05 2.79
N GLY A 532 -31.96 44.77 3.27
CA GLY A 532 -30.75 44.50 2.49
C GLY A 532 -29.54 45.31 2.95
N THR A 533 -28.36 44.68 3.07
CA THR A 533 -27.13 45.32 3.55
C THR A 533 -26.57 46.33 2.52
N PRO A 534 -26.31 47.60 2.89
CA PRO A 534 -25.65 48.57 2.00
C PRO A 534 -24.14 48.28 1.78
N PRO A 535 -23.51 48.82 0.71
CA PRO A 535 -24.09 49.69 -0.31
C PRO A 535 -25.03 48.93 -1.26
N ILE A 536 -26.12 49.58 -1.64
CA ILE A 536 -27.10 49.06 -2.60
C ILE A 536 -26.95 49.80 -3.92
N GLN A 537 -26.72 49.04 -4.98
CA GLN A 537 -26.73 49.51 -6.36
C GLN A 537 -28.17 49.54 -6.86
N PHE A 538 -28.66 50.73 -7.19
CA PHE A 538 -29.96 50.98 -7.81
C PHE A 538 -29.78 51.33 -9.29
N SER A 539 -30.65 50.78 -10.13
CA SER A 539 -30.69 51.06 -11.57
C SER A 539 -32.14 51.28 -12.04
N LEU A 540 -32.43 52.40 -12.69
CA LEU A 540 -33.76 52.72 -13.24
C LEU A 540 -33.80 52.49 -14.75
N TYR A 541 -34.87 51.85 -15.24
CA TYR A 541 -35.03 51.51 -16.65
C TYR A 541 -36.37 51.98 -17.22
N HIS A 542 -36.36 52.42 -18.48
CA HIS A 542 -37.57 52.60 -19.29
C HIS A 542 -37.83 51.34 -20.13
N GLU A 543 -39.01 50.73 -20.02
CA GLU A 543 -39.32 49.43 -20.66
C GLU A 543 -39.23 49.48 -22.19
N LYS A 544 -39.74 50.54 -22.82
CA LYS A 544 -39.84 50.67 -24.29
C LYS A 544 -38.48 50.62 -24.99
N ASN A 545 -37.47 51.23 -24.38
CA ASN A 545 -36.12 51.35 -24.95
C ASN A 545 -35.09 50.42 -24.27
N LYS A 546 -35.47 49.78 -23.14
CA LYS A 546 -34.57 49.10 -22.19
C LYS A 546 -33.38 49.96 -21.70
N SER A 547 -33.45 51.27 -21.91
CA SER A 547 -32.38 52.21 -21.59
C SER A 547 -32.25 52.38 -20.08
N LEU A 548 -31.02 52.23 -19.58
CA LEU A 548 -30.63 52.61 -18.23
C LEU A 548 -30.68 54.14 -18.14
N LEU A 549 -31.64 54.66 -17.37
CA LEU A 549 -31.83 56.10 -17.15
C LEU A 549 -30.93 56.65 -16.04
N MET A 550 -30.57 55.77 -15.10
CA MET A 550 -30.00 56.15 -13.80
C MET A 550 -29.29 54.93 -13.19
N PHE A 551 -28.08 55.14 -12.66
CA PHE A 551 -27.31 54.17 -11.88
C PHE A 551 -26.75 54.86 -10.64
N PHE A 552 -27.05 54.36 -9.43
CA PHE A 552 -26.61 54.95 -8.16
C PHE A 552 -26.15 53.86 -7.19
N ASN A 553 -25.02 54.08 -6.52
CA ASN A 553 -24.62 53.32 -5.34
C ASN A 553 -25.03 54.12 -4.10
N SER A 554 -25.97 53.60 -3.31
CA SER A 554 -26.51 54.27 -2.13
C SER A 554 -26.12 53.53 -0.84
N SER A 555 -25.76 54.30 0.19
CA SER A 555 -25.71 53.80 1.58
C SER A 555 -27.11 53.69 2.21
N ASN A 556 -28.12 54.32 1.61
CA ASN A 556 -29.50 54.32 2.08
C ASN A 556 -30.34 53.28 1.34
N LEU A 557 -31.44 52.83 1.98
CA LEU A 557 -32.43 51.92 1.38
C LEU A 557 -33.36 52.58 0.35
N GLU A 558 -33.15 53.87 0.05
CA GLU A 558 -33.90 54.63 -0.96
C GLU A 558 -32.96 55.50 -1.79
N VAL A 559 -33.35 55.76 -3.03
CA VAL A 559 -32.75 56.77 -3.91
C VAL A 559 -33.84 57.46 -4.73
N SER A 560 -33.63 58.72 -5.11
CA SER A 560 -34.53 59.50 -5.95
C SER A 560 -33.84 59.97 -7.22
N TYR A 561 -34.57 59.90 -8.35
CA TYR A 561 -34.15 60.39 -9.66
C TYR A 561 -35.02 61.58 -10.08
N ASN A 562 -34.42 62.68 -10.50
CA ASN A 562 -35.15 63.81 -11.09
C ASN A 562 -35.15 63.67 -12.60
N LEU A 563 -36.30 63.34 -13.18
CA LEU A 563 -36.54 63.34 -14.62
C LEU A 563 -36.99 64.75 -15.02
N THR A 564 -36.15 65.47 -15.75
CA THR A 564 -36.33 66.89 -16.12
C THR A 564 -36.62 67.06 -17.61
N ASP A 565 -37.40 68.09 -17.98
CA ASP A 565 -37.81 68.37 -19.36
C ASP A 565 -38.54 67.17 -20.01
N VAL A 566 -39.58 66.67 -19.33
CA VAL A 566 -40.34 65.49 -19.75
C VAL A 566 -41.03 65.71 -21.10
N LYS A 567 -40.81 64.79 -22.04
CA LYS A 567 -41.37 64.80 -23.40
C LYS A 567 -42.32 63.64 -23.62
N GLN A 568 -43.07 63.65 -24.73
CA GLN A 568 -43.93 62.52 -25.11
C GLN A 568 -43.15 61.20 -25.37
N GLU A 569 -41.83 61.26 -25.61
CA GLU A 569 -40.99 60.06 -25.76
C GLU A 569 -40.69 59.33 -24.44
N ASP A 570 -40.83 60.03 -23.30
CA ASP A 570 -40.74 59.50 -21.94
C ASP A 570 -42.04 58.82 -21.46
N GLU A 571 -43.12 58.86 -22.25
CA GLU A 571 -44.35 58.17 -21.90
C GLU A 571 -44.16 56.64 -21.98
N GLY A 572 -44.40 55.96 -20.86
CA GLY A 572 -44.28 54.51 -20.80
C GLY A 572 -44.18 53.94 -19.40
N LYS A 573 -43.61 52.73 -19.33
CA LYS A 573 -43.47 51.93 -18.11
C LYS A 573 -42.04 51.98 -17.60
N TYR A 574 -41.92 52.28 -16.31
CA TYR A 574 -40.66 52.37 -15.58
C TYR A 574 -40.57 51.25 -14.56
N TYR A 575 -39.37 50.71 -14.36
CA TYR A 575 -39.07 49.79 -13.26
C TYR A 575 -37.67 50.08 -12.72
N CYS A 576 -37.47 49.87 -11.42
CA CYS A 576 -36.13 49.92 -10.82
C CYS A 576 -35.65 48.52 -10.41
N VAL A 577 -34.34 48.38 -10.43
CA VAL A 577 -33.60 47.17 -10.10
C VAL A 577 -32.68 47.50 -8.92
N GLY A 578 -32.63 46.62 -7.93
CA GLY A 578 -31.75 46.72 -6.77
C GLY A 578 -30.87 45.48 -6.65
N THR A 579 -29.59 45.68 -6.35
CA THR A 579 -28.64 44.60 -6.03
C THR A 579 -27.60 45.11 -5.02
N ASN A 580 -26.96 44.22 -4.27
CA ASN A 580 -25.91 44.53 -3.30
C ASN A 580 -24.85 43.43 -3.29
N VAL A 581 -23.95 43.45 -2.31
CA VAL A 581 -22.88 42.46 -2.10
C VAL A 581 -23.37 41.01 -1.92
N ALA A 582 -24.67 40.73 -1.73
CA ALA A 582 -25.21 39.36 -1.83
C ALA A 582 -25.19 38.81 -3.27
N ASN A 583 -25.01 39.69 -4.27
CA ASN A 583 -25.12 39.45 -5.70
C ASN A 583 -26.47 38.81 -6.09
N GLU A 584 -27.56 39.35 -5.53
CA GLU A 584 -28.94 38.96 -5.84
C GLU A 584 -29.77 40.14 -6.32
N THR A 585 -29.85 40.26 -7.65
CA THR A 585 -30.61 41.31 -8.33
C THR A 585 -32.12 41.06 -8.23
N LYS A 586 -32.87 42.03 -7.70
CA LYS A 586 -34.35 42.03 -7.67
C LYS A 586 -34.91 43.24 -8.43
N GLN A 587 -36.09 43.11 -9.01
CA GLN A 587 -36.77 44.17 -9.79
C GLN A 587 -38.12 44.57 -9.17
N SER A 588 -38.48 45.85 -9.31
CA SER A 588 -39.78 46.37 -8.91
C SER A 588 -40.91 45.90 -9.80
N GLU A 589 -42.15 46.17 -9.38
CA GLU A 589 -43.25 46.26 -10.34
C GLU A 589 -43.07 47.45 -11.30
N ARG A 590 -43.74 47.37 -12.45
CA ARG A 590 -43.75 48.43 -13.46
C ARG A 590 -44.78 49.49 -13.12
N VAL A 591 -44.38 50.76 -13.10
CA VAL A 591 -45.31 51.90 -12.97
C VAL A 591 -45.39 52.63 -14.30
N THR A 592 -46.60 52.96 -14.74
CA THR A 592 -46.81 53.72 -15.98
C THR A 592 -46.85 55.22 -15.65
N ILE A 593 -46.07 56.02 -16.37
CA ILE A 593 -46.08 57.48 -16.27
C ILE A 593 -46.64 58.03 -17.59
N GLN A 594 -47.72 58.82 -17.49
CA GLN A 594 -48.39 59.44 -18.62
C GLN A 594 -47.89 60.87 -18.84
N VAL A 595 -47.60 61.20 -20.10
CA VAL A 595 -47.23 62.57 -20.50
C VAL A 595 -48.39 63.19 -21.23
N THR A 596 -48.82 64.37 -20.78
CA THR A 596 -49.91 65.12 -21.41
C THR A 596 -49.38 66.38 -22.06
N LEU A 597 -49.94 66.77 -23.21
CA LEU A 597 -49.49 67.94 -23.98
C LEU A 597 -49.34 69.18 -23.09
N ALA A 598 -48.31 69.99 -23.34
CA ALA A 598 -48.08 71.23 -22.60
C ALA A 598 -49.33 72.14 -22.62
N GLN A 599 -49.57 72.88 -21.53
CA GLN A 599 -50.77 73.71 -21.38
C GLN A 599 -50.94 74.74 -22.52
N TRP A 600 -49.86 75.28 -23.06
CA TRP A 600 -49.88 76.18 -24.20
C TRP A 600 -50.31 75.49 -25.52
N LYS A 601 -49.93 74.23 -25.75
CA LYS A 601 -50.40 73.43 -26.90
C LYS A 601 -51.89 73.12 -26.79
N LYS A 602 -52.38 72.79 -25.58
CA LYS A 602 -53.81 72.64 -25.29
C LYS A 602 -54.57 73.94 -25.57
N GLY A 603 -54.00 75.10 -25.19
CA GLY A 603 -54.53 76.43 -25.51
C GLY A 603 -54.61 76.73 -27.00
N LEU A 604 -53.58 76.40 -27.78
CA LEU A 604 -53.59 76.54 -29.25
C LEU A 604 -54.70 75.71 -29.92
N ILE A 605 -54.88 74.45 -29.49
CA ILE A 605 -55.95 73.58 -30.01
C ILE A 605 -57.33 74.18 -29.68
N ALA A 606 -57.54 74.63 -28.45
CA ALA A 606 -58.80 75.28 -28.05
C ALA A 606 -59.07 76.55 -28.87
N ALA A 607 -58.06 77.41 -29.07
CA ALA A 607 -58.18 78.62 -29.89
C ALA A 607 -58.51 78.29 -31.36
N PHE A 608 -57.91 77.24 -31.93
CA PHE A 608 -58.18 76.81 -33.30
C PHE A 608 -59.61 76.25 -33.46
N CYS A 609 -60.10 75.50 -32.48
CA CYS A 609 -61.50 75.05 -32.44
C CYS A 609 -62.49 76.22 -32.33
N ILE A 610 -62.19 77.24 -31.51
CA ILE A 610 -63.01 78.47 -31.43
C ILE A 610 -62.99 79.22 -32.77
N LEU A 611 -61.85 79.33 -33.43
CA LEU A 611 -61.72 79.92 -34.78
C LEU A 611 -62.54 79.15 -35.84
N LEU A 612 -62.53 77.82 -35.82
CA LEU A 612 -63.36 77.00 -36.72
C LEU A 612 -64.85 77.23 -36.48
N VAL A 613 -65.29 77.31 -35.21
CA VAL A 613 -66.68 77.63 -34.85
C VAL A 613 -67.07 79.03 -35.32
N LEU A 614 -66.21 80.03 -35.14
CA LEU A 614 -66.42 81.40 -35.65
C LEU A 614 -66.52 81.43 -37.18
N MET A 615 -65.67 80.68 -37.89
CA MET A 615 -65.73 80.58 -39.36
C MET A 615 -67.00 79.88 -39.85
N LEU A 616 -67.50 78.87 -39.13
CA LEU A 616 -68.80 78.23 -39.42
C LEU A 616 -69.97 79.21 -39.19
N ILE A 617 -69.93 80.00 -38.12
CA ILE A 617 -70.92 81.06 -37.84
C ILE A 617 -70.90 82.13 -38.93
N LEU A 618 -69.72 82.61 -39.33
CA LEU A 618 -69.56 83.58 -40.42
C LEU A 618 -70.04 83.01 -41.77
N GLY A 619 -69.73 81.75 -42.07
CA GLY A 619 -70.25 81.06 -43.26
C GLY A 619 -71.79 80.97 -43.28
N TRP A 620 -72.40 80.71 -42.12
CA TRP A 620 -73.86 80.71 -41.96
C TRP A 620 -74.47 82.10 -42.16
N ILE A 621 -73.82 83.16 -41.66
CA ILE A 621 -74.23 84.56 -41.84
C ILE A 621 -74.11 84.99 -43.32
N CYS A 622 -72.99 84.68 -43.99
CA CYS A 622 -72.81 84.97 -45.42
C CYS A 622 -73.87 84.26 -46.29
N LYS A 623 -74.20 83.00 -45.97
CA LYS A 623 -75.26 82.22 -46.65
C LYS A 623 -76.67 82.79 -46.41
N LYS A 624 -76.87 83.55 -45.33
CA LYS A 624 -78.11 84.29 -45.02
C LYS A 624 -78.21 85.59 -45.81
N ASN A 625 -77.12 86.37 -45.88
CA ASN A 625 -77.12 87.69 -46.53
C ASN A 625 -77.14 87.66 -48.07
N LEU A 626 -76.72 86.56 -48.71
CA LEU A 626 -76.77 86.43 -50.18
C LEU A 626 -78.18 86.20 -50.76
N ARG A 627 -79.24 86.10 -49.93
CA ARG A 627 -80.61 85.73 -50.37
C ARG A 627 -81.62 86.88 -50.45
N THR A 628 -81.22 88.11 -50.18
CA THR A 628 -82.13 89.27 -50.02
C THR A 628 -82.04 90.36 -51.10
N CYS A 629 -81.44 90.08 -52.26
CA CYS A 629 -81.41 91.03 -53.39
C CYS A 629 -81.82 90.42 -54.74
N LYS A 630 -82.63 91.19 -55.49
CA LYS A 630 -83.17 90.98 -56.86
C LYS A 630 -84.16 89.81 -57.06
N ARG A 631 -85.41 90.18 -57.37
CA ARG A 631 -86.43 89.35 -58.06
C ARG A 631 -87.30 90.27 -58.93
N LYS A 632 -87.75 89.78 -60.11
CA LYS A 632 -88.41 90.48 -61.26
C LYS A 632 -87.41 90.88 -62.38
N ARG A 633 -87.67 90.61 -63.67
CA ARG A 633 -88.70 89.72 -64.29
C ARG A 633 -88.37 89.42 -65.77
N MET A 634 -88.96 88.33 -66.30
CA MET A 634 -89.11 87.96 -67.73
C MET A 634 -87.81 87.62 -68.51
N GLY A 635 -87.85 86.76 -69.54
CA GLY A 635 -89.00 85.98 -70.07
C GLY A 635 -88.60 85.03 -71.22
N HIS A 636 -89.57 84.21 -71.67
CA HIS A 636 -89.47 83.15 -72.70
C HIS A 636 -88.57 81.94 -72.39
N GLU A 637 -88.69 80.79 -73.08
CA GLU A 637 -89.88 79.94 -73.34
C GLU A 637 -89.45 78.61 -74.01
N LEU A 638 -90.41 77.70 -74.28
CA LEU A 638 -90.27 76.40 -74.99
C LEU A 638 -89.43 75.36 -74.23
N ALA A 639 -89.92 74.23 -73.70
CA ALA A 639 -90.99 73.27 -74.06
C ALA A 639 -90.57 72.13 -75.03
N VAL A 640 -91.33 71.02 -75.02
CA VAL A 640 -90.96 69.65 -75.48
C VAL A 640 -89.94 68.98 -74.52
N LYS A 641 -90.23 67.94 -73.72
CA LYS A 641 -91.38 67.03 -73.50
C LYS A 641 -91.59 65.88 -74.51
N SER A 642 -91.01 64.71 -74.19
CA SER A 642 -91.51 63.36 -74.47
C SER A 642 -91.04 62.45 -73.30
N THR A 643 -91.81 61.59 -72.61
CA THR A 643 -92.55 60.36 -72.98
C THR A 643 -91.69 59.29 -73.69
N GLY A 644 -91.62 58.03 -73.23
CA GLY A 644 -92.16 57.44 -71.98
C GLY A 644 -92.16 55.88 -71.98
N THR A 645 -92.92 55.29 -71.06
CA THR A 645 -93.40 53.88 -71.00
C THR A 645 -92.47 52.72 -70.57
N LYS A 646 -93.15 51.73 -69.95
CA LYS A 646 -92.80 50.33 -69.64
C LYS A 646 -92.02 50.07 -68.33
N VAL A 647 -92.52 49.42 -67.24
CA VAL A 647 -93.60 48.43 -66.90
C VAL A 647 -93.05 46.99 -66.69
N GLU A 648 -93.60 46.33 -65.65
CA GLU A 648 -93.43 44.92 -65.21
C GLU A 648 -92.15 44.55 -64.41
N ARG A 649 -92.16 43.62 -63.42
CA ARG A 649 -93.24 42.70 -62.93
C ARG A 649 -93.10 42.28 -61.44
N LEU A 650 -94.23 42.25 -60.71
CA LEU A 650 -94.70 41.41 -59.53
C LEU A 650 -93.74 40.98 -58.38
N SER A 651 -94.17 40.59 -57.15
CA SER A 651 -95.46 40.51 -56.39
C SER A 651 -95.15 40.53 -54.86
N LEU A 652 -96.01 40.86 -53.86
CA LEU A 652 -97.29 40.25 -53.39
C LEU A 652 -97.18 38.74 -53.05
N THR A 653 -97.69 38.14 -51.95
CA THR A 653 -98.61 38.46 -50.80
C THR A 653 -98.09 37.79 -49.49
N GLN A 654 -98.31 38.23 -48.22
CA GLN A 654 -99.50 38.29 -47.31
C GLN A 654 -100.08 36.93 -46.79
N ALA A 655 -100.55 36.94 -45.51
CA ALA A 655 -101.32 35.93 -44.72
C ALA A 655 -100.53 34.87 -43.90
N GLU A 656 -100.96 34.29 -42.76
CA GLU A 656 -101.85 34.66 -41.62
C GLU A 656 -101.80 33.57 -40.50
N PHE A 657 -102.08 33.90 -39.20
CA PHE A 657 -102.42 32.98 -38.06
C PHE A 657 -101.37 31.86 -37.71
N GLU A 658 -101.40 31.06 -36.62
CA GLU A 658 -101.69 31.16 -35.14
C GLU A 658 -101.16 29.85 -34.45
N GLN A 659 -101.07 29.56 -33.14
CA GLN A 659 -101.15 30.25 -31.81
C GLN A 659 -100.44 29.34 -30.74
N ALA A 660 -100.20 29.84 -29.51
CA ALA A 660 -100.01 29.10 -28.22
C ALA A 660 -98.79 28.15 -28.02
N ALA A 661 -98.22 27.92 -26.81
CA ALA A 661 -98.24 28.64 -25.51
C ALA A 661 -97.15 28.14 -24.50
N ASN A 662 -96.79 29.00 -23.51
CA ASN A 662 -96.27 28.72 -22.13
C ASN A 662 -94.87 28.04 -21.91
N VAL A 663 -94.09 28.27 -20.82
CA VAL A 663 -94.06 29.27 -19.71
C VAL A 663 -92.64 29.38 -19.05
N THR A 664 -92.40 30.47 -18.29
CA THR A 664 -91.21 31.00 -17.53
C THR A 664 -90.82 30.27 -16.20
N PRO A 665 -89.85 30.73 -15.33
CA PRO A 665 -88.52 31.39 -15.46
C PRO A 665 -87.39 30.88 -14.46
N GLY A 666 -86.17 31.49 -14.42
CA GLY A 666 -85.11 31.27 -13.39
C GLY A 666 -83.89 32.24 -13.44
N MET A 667 -83.01 32.32 -12.41
CA MET A 667 -82.01 33.43 -12.24
C MET A 667 -80.69 33.12 -11.42
N ILE A 668 -79.57 33.80 -11.76
CA ILE A 668 -78.36 34.18 -10.93
C ILE A 668 -77.37 33.09 -10.37
N GLY A 669 -76.04 33.34 -10.40
CA GLY A 669 -75.15 33.01 -9.24
C GLY A 669 -73.66 32.53 -9.40
N LYS A 670 -72.69 33.45 -9.31
CA LYS A 670 -71.21 33.37 -9.05
C LYS A 670 -70.49 32.16 -8.34
N ASN A 671 -69.24 31.92 -8.81
CA ASN A 671 -67.94 31.74 -8.09
C ASN A 671 -67.45 30.44 -7.35
N ILE A 672 -66.12 30.16 -7.56
CA ILE A 672 -65.04 29.73 -6.60
C ILE A 672 -64.61 28.22 -6.44
N TRP A 673 -63.26 28.04 -6.51
CA TRP A 673 -62.32 26.98 -6.00
C TRP A 673 -62.20 25.53 -6.56
N SER A 674 -60.93 25.13 -6.71
CA SER A 674 -60.25 23.84 -6.36
C SER A 674 -60.35 22.56 -7.22
N ASP A 675 -59.15 22.14 -7.66
CA ASP A 675 -58.45 20.88 -7.36
C ASP A 675 -58.88 19.50 -7.95
N HIS A 676 -57.92 18.99 -8.74
CA HIS A 676 -57.31 17.64 -8.67
C HIS A 676 -57.92 16.38 -9.33
N VAL A 677 -57.03 15.74 -10.12
CA VAL A 677 -56.71 14.28 -10.20
C VAL A 677 -57.37 13.41 -11.30
N SER A 678 -56.55 12.46 -11.80
CA SER A 678 -56.80 11.38 -12.79
C SER A 678 -57.01 11.82 -14.27
N THR A 679 -56.11 11.52 -15.23
CA THR A 679 -55.76 10.25 -15.94
C THR A 679 -56.87 9.67 -16.83
N SER A 680 -56.63 9.13 -18.04
CA SER A 680 -55.41 9.02 -18.89
C SER A 680 -55.72 8.33 -20.22
N GLU A 681 -54.92 8.59 -21.27
CA GLU A 681 -54.71 7.83 -22.54
C GLU A 681 -53.52 8.54 -23.26
N SER A 682 -52.67 7.98 -24.11
CA SER A 682 -52.49 6.61 -24.66
C SER A 682 -51.09 6.51 -25.33
N ASP A 683 -50.35 5.40 -25.49
CA ASP A 683 -50.33 4.05 -24.89
C ASP A 683 -49.06 3.29 -25.41
N ASP A 684 -48.79 2.08 -24.88
CA ASP A 684 -48.07 0.94 -25.51
C ASP A 684 -46.56 1.04 -25.90
N GLN A 685 -45.73 -0.01 -25.76
CA GLN A 685 -45.79 -1.35 -25.12
C GLN A 685 -44.32 -1.90 -25.07
N ASN A 686 -43.86 -2.92 -24.33
CA ASN A 686 -44.32 -3.79 -23.21
C ASN A 686 -43.01 -4.16 -22.42
N SER A 687 -42.64 -5.30 -21.80
CA SER A 687 -43.14 -6.62 -21.32
C SER A 687 -41.95 -7.31 -20.58
N VAL A 688 -42.02 -8.30 -19.67
CA VAL A 688 -42.96 -8.90 -18.67
C VAL A 688 -42.08 -9.97 -17.96
N ALA A 689 -42.07 -10.24 -16.65
CA ALA A 689 -42.55 -9.55 -15.44
C ALA A 689 -41.82 -10.14 -14.20
N ALA A 690 -42.20 -9.72 -12.98
CA ALA A 690 -41.82 -10.37 -11.73
C ALA A 690 -43.07 -10.94 -11.01
N THR A 691 -42.90 -11.85 -10.05
CA THR A 691 -44.00 -12.42 -9.23
C THR A 691 -43.50 -12.74 -7.82
N GLU A 692 -44.34 -12.50 -6.82
CA GLU A 692 -44.08 -12.75 -5.38
C GLU A 692 -44.78 -14.05 -4.90
N PRO A 693 -44.55 -14.52 -3.64
CA PRO A 693 -44.62 -15.96 -3.32
C PRO A 693 -45.92 -16.43 -2.64
N GLU A 694 -46.16 -17.75 -2.67
CA GLU A 694 -46.93 -18.45 -1.62
C GLU A 694 -46.49 -19.94 -1.49
N CYS A 695 -47.00 -20.63 -0.47
CA CYS A 695 -46.45 -21.90 0.07
C CYS A 695 -47.22 -23.17 -0.37
N THR A 696 -46.57 -24.33 -0.27
CA THR A 696 -47.24 -25.64 -0.02
C THR A 696 -46.28 -26.62 0.67
N GLU A 697 -46.82 -27.67 1.30
CA GLU A 697 -46.14 -28.56 2.27
C GLU A 697 -46.46 -30.05 1.96
N VAL A 698 -45.90 -30.99 2.75
CA VAL A 698 -46.25 -32.45 2.81
C VAL A 698 -45.59 -33.28 1.67
N GLU A 699 -45.07 -34.52 1.84
CA GLU A 699 -45.22 -35.54 2.91
C GLU A 699 -43.89 -36.20 3.39
N THR A 700 -43.99 -37.28 4.18
CA THR A 700 -43.04 -37.73 5.22
C THR A 700 -42.29 -39.05 4.92
N LYS A 701 -41.32 -39.38 5.79
CA LYS A 701 -41.19 -40.73 6.38
C LYS A 701 -40.54 -40.70 7.78
N GLN A 702 -40.98 -41.60 8.67
CA GLN A 702 -40.58 -41.71 10.09
C GLN A 702 -39.19 -42.40 10.25
N ALA A 703 -38.37 -41.99 11.24
CA ALA A 703 -38.15 -42.60 12.59
C ALA A 703 -37.55 -44.04 12.56
N GLU A 704 -36.77 -44.52 13.54
CA GLU A 704 -36.81 -44.28 15.01
C GLU A 704 -35.37 -44.39 15.66
N PRO A 705 -35.09 -44.63 16.98
CA PRO A 705 -34.29 -43.65 17.76
C PRO A 705 -33.04 -44.21 18.49
N ASN A 706 -32.23 -43.32 19.10
CA ASN A 706 -31.84 -43.44 20.54
C ASN A 706 -30.99 -42.26 21.11
N LYS A 707 -31.07 -42.10 22.44
CA LYS A 707 -30.30 -41.23 23.37
C LYS A 707 -30.51 -39.70 23.33
N ALA A 708 -30.31 -39.11 24.52
CA ALA A 708 -30.61 -37.74 24.91
C ALA A 708 -29.33 -36.88 25.12
N PRO A 709 -29.43 -35.53 25.20
CA PRO A 709 -28.33 -34.63 24.84
C PRO A 709 -27.41 -34.19 26.00
N VAL A 710 -26.25 -33.65 25.62
CA VAL A 710 -25.38 -32.79 26.42
C VAL A 710 -25.04 -31.55 25.57
N ASN A 711 -24.99 -30.37 26.17
CA ASN A 711 -24.69 -29.12 25.47
C ASN A 711 -23.18 -28.93 25.30
N GLU A 712 -22.73 -28.68 24.07
CA GLU A 712 -21.51 -27.92 23.79
C GLU A 712 -21.85 -26.83 22.76
N GLY A 713 -21.30 -25.64 22.97
CA GLY A 713 -21.24 -24.59 21.95
C GLY A 713 -19.83 -24.58 21.37
N THR A 714 -19.71 -24.52 20.04
CA THR A 714 -18.41 -24.56 19.36
C THR A 714 -18.32 -23.44 18.33
N ASP A 715 -17.26 -22.64 18.40
CA ASP A 715 -16.82 -21.85 17.25
C ASP A 715 -16.47 -22.78 16.08
N SER A 716 -16.77 -22.36 14.86
CA SER A 716 -16.22 -23.01 13.66
C SER A 716 -15.79 -21.97 12.63
N VAL A 717 -14.55 -22.13 12.16
CA VAL A 717 -13.92 -21.24 11.19
C VAL A 717 -14.23 -21.73 9.78
N CYS A 718 -14.76 -20.87 8.93
CA CYS A 718 -14.77 -21.11 7.49
C CYS A 718 -13.41 -20.75 6.88
N SER A 719 -12.83 -21.70 6.16
CA SER A 719 -11.63 -21.49 5.34
C SER A 719 -12.02 -21.34 3.87
N GLU A 720 -11.40 -20.40 3.15
CA GLU A 720 -11.52 -20.37 1.68
C GLU A 720 -10.22 -19.87 1.01
N VAL A 721 -10.09 -20.13 -0.29
CA VAL A 721 -8.80 -20.43 -0.89
C VAL A 721 -8.21 -19.30 -1.74
N ARG A 722 -7.03 -18.87 -1.32
CA ARG A 722 -5.86 -18.38 -2.09
C ARG A 722 -6.03 -18.32 -3.63
N ASN A 723 -5.97 -17.10 -4.17
CA ASN A 723 -5.47 -16.84 -5.53
C ASN A 723 -4.16 -16.04 -5.45
N SER A 724 -3.24 -16.22 -6.39
CA SER A 724 -1.85 -15.74 -6.28
C SER A 724 -1.32 -15.03 -7.53
N LYS A 725 -0.46 -14.03 -7.30
CA LYS A 725 0.53 -13.52 -8.27
C LYS A 725 1.73 -12.92 -7.51
N LEU A 726 2.91 -12.98 -8.13
CA LEU A 726 4.20 -12.55 -7.56
C LEU A 726 4.60 -11.15 -8.04
N GLY A 727 5.46 -10.48 -7.25
CA GLY A 727 6.19 -9.28 -7.65
C GLY A 727 6.91 -8.64 -6.46
N VAL A 728 8.25 -8.63 -6.47
CA VAL A 728 9.13 -8.06 -5.42
C VAL A 728 10.18 -7.18 -6.11
N PRO A 729 10.58 -6.04 -5.53
CA PRO A 729 11.95 -5.91 -5.03
C PRO A 729 12.04 -5.41 -3.57
N GLU A 730 13.24 -5.50 -3.00
CA GLU A 730 13.61 -5.00 -1.67
C GLU A 730 13.77 -3.46 -1.63
N GLN A 731 13.84 -2.84 -0.43
CA GLN A 731 15.12 -2.39 0.15
C GLN A 731 14.98 -1.56 1.47
N ALA A 732 15.78 -1.95 2.48
CA ALA A 732 16.33 -1.21 3.65
C ALA A 732 15.45 -0.31 4.58
N ASP A 733 15.55 -0.58 5.89
CA ASP A 733 15.26 0.38 6.98
C ASP A 733 16.41 1.38 7.19
N VAL A 734 16.10 2.69 7.37
CA VAL A 734 16.91 3.62 8.18
C VAL A 734 16.02 4.63 8.93
N GLN A 735 16.32 4.78 10.23
CA GLN A 735 15.98 5.84 11.18
C GLN A 735 15.52 7.22 10.63
N GLY A 736 14.52 7.85 11.27
CA GLY A 736 14.13 9.23 10.94
C GLY A 736 13.01 9.88 11.78
N SER A 737 13.09 9.87 13.11
CA SER A 737 12.13 10.61 13.95
C SER A 737 12.49 12.11 14.02
N VAL A 738 11.62 12.97 13.48
CA VAL A 738 11.79 14.44 13.56
C VAL A 738 10.89 15.02 14.64
N GLU A 739 11.52 15.78 15.54
CA GLU A 739 10.90 16.52 16.64
C GLU A 739 10.31 17.85 16.14
N TYR A 740 9.15 18.27 16.66
CA TYR A 740 8.49 19.51 16.25
C TYR A 740 8.59 20.59 17.32
N ALA A 741 9.06 21.77 16.91
CA ALA A 741 9.27 22.92 17.79
C ALA A 741 7.98 23.66 18.13
N GLU A 742 7.94 24.25 19.32
CA GLU A 742 6.91 25.23 19.70
C GLU A 742 7.17 26.59 19.05
N LEU A 743 6.11 27.21 18.51
CA LEU A 743 6.16 28.55 17.93
C LEU A 743 5.63 29.57 18.93
N ASN A 744 6.54 30.21 19.68
CA ASN A 744 6.24 31.43 20.43
C ASN A 744 6.63 32.66 19.60
N HIS A 745 5.64 33.50 19.29
CA HIS A 745 5.84 34.87 18.84
C HIS A 745 5.37 35.80 19.95
N ASP A 746 6.27 36.67 20.42
CA ASP A 746 5.90 38.03 20.81
C ASP A 746 7.12 38.94 20.68
N THR A 747 6.90 40.19 20.29
CA THR A 747 7.94 41.21 20.10
C THR A 747 7.45 42.55 20.62
N ASP A 748 8.18 43.18 21.55
CA ASP A 748 8.28 44.64 21.55
C ASP A 748 9.54 45.16 22.27
N HIS A 749 9.81 46.46 22.09
CA HIS A 749 11.12 47.09 22.29
C HIS A 749 11.40 47.65 23.69
N LYS A 750 12.61 47.38 24.20
CA LYS A 750 13.58 48.29 24.88
C LYS A 750 14.79 47.46 25.38
N GLY A 751 15.98 48.01 25.59
CA GLY A 751 16.44 49.39 25.37
C GLY A 751 17.52 49.78 26.39
N ASP A 752 18.61 50.37 25.90
CA ASP A 752 19.74 50.97 26.64
C ASP A 752 20.79 50.05 27.31
N ALA A 753 21.94 50.65 27.66
CA ALA A 753 23.14 49.99 28.19
C ALA A 753 23.76 50.78 29.37
N GLY A 754 24.46 50.10 30.29
CA GLY A 754 25.12 50.75 31.44
C GLY A 754 26.05 49.81 32.22
N ASN A 755 27.26 50.29 32.53
CA ASN A 755 28.38 49.54 33.12
C ASN A 755 28.65 49.92 34.59
N HIS A 756 29.50 49.14 35.30
CA HIS A 756 30.04 49.34 36.67
C HIS A 756 29.04 49.13 37.84
N GLY A 757 29.46 48.73 39.06
CA GLY A 757 30.76 48.27 39.60
C GLY A 757 30.58 47.83 41.08
N ASN A 758 31.14 46.70 41.54
CA ASN A 758 32.48 46.49 42.15
C ASN A 758 32.55 46.74 43.69
N GLN A 759 33.48 46.06 44.38
CA GLN A 759 33.79 46.07 45.85
C GLN A 759 32.81 45.33 46.80
N SER A 760 33.23 44.67 47.90
CA SER A 760 34.57 44.21 48.35
C SER A 760 34.54 43.36 49.67
N VAL A 761 35.48 42.40 49.83
CA VAL A 761 36.21 42.04 51.10
C VAL A 761 35.43 41.42 52.30
N GLN A 762 35.94 40.51 53.15
CA GLN A 762 37.02 39.46 53.10
C GLN A 762 36.97 38.61 54.43
N ASP A 763 37.89 37.65 54.59
CA ASP A 763 38.37 36.99 55.84
C ASP A 763 37.45 35.92 56.51
N ASP A 764 37.95 34.88 57.21
CA ASP A 764 39.34 34.56 57.62
C ASP A 764 39.68 33.02 57.71
N HIS A 765 40.87 32.70 58.19
CA HIS A 765 41.67 31.46 58.05
C HIS A 765 41.39 30.25 58.98
N ILE A 766 42.03 29.12 58.62
CA ILE A 766 42.21 27.87 59.39
C ILE A 766 43.67 27.76 59.92
N VAL A 767 43.87 27.31 61.16
CA VAL A 767 45.11 26.65 61.67
C VAL A 767 44.73 25.53 62.67
N GLU A 768 45.60 24.52 62.83
CA GLU A 768 45.43 23.26 63.57
C GLU A 768 45.83 23.33 65.07
N ILE A 769 45.63 22.23 65.83
CA ILE A 769 46.69 21.46 66.55
C ILE A 769 46.10 20.28 67.39
N ASP A 770 46.82 19.14 67.38
CA ASP A 770 46.86 17.92 68.26
C ASP A 770 45.85 17.69 69.42
N ASN A 771 45.55 16.43 69.83
CA ASN A 771 46.53 15.39 70.22
C ASN A 771 46.01 13.92 70.29
N SER A 772 46.97 12.98 70.45
CA SER A 772 46.95 11.51 70.71
C SER A 772 45.84 10.92 71.64
N VAL A 773 45.52 9.61 71.70
CA VAL A 773 46.30 8.33 71.89
C VAL A 773 45.39 7.10 71.52
N ASP A 774 45.79 5.83 71.30
CA ASP A 774 46.88 5.13 70.56
C ASP A 774 46.75 3.56 70.74
N VAL A 775 47.54 2.74 70.01
CA VAL A 775 47.99 1.33 70.29
C VAL A 775 47.05 0.10 70.09
N ASN A 776 47.60 -0.92 69.38
CA ASN A 776 47.22 -2.37 69.21
C ASN A 776 45.85 -2.73 68.58
N ALA A 777 45.68 -3.54 67.52
CA ALA A 777 46.42 -4.60 66.79
C ALA A 777 46.21 -6.07 67.26
N ALA A 778 45.62 -6.94 66.38
CA ALA A 778 46.13 -8.27 65.95
C ALA A 778 45.08 -9.22 65.29
N THR A 779 45.38 -9.68 64.06
CA THR A 779 45.18 -11.04 63.48
C THR A 779 43.81 -11.80 63.39
N CYS A 780 43.62 -12.40 62.19
CA CYS A 780 42.97 -13.70 61.87
C CYS A 780 41.44 -13.86 61.82
N GLY A 781 40.96 -14.45 60.69
CA GLY A 781 39.62 -15.03 60.49
C GLY A 781 38.54 -14.01 60.05
N GLU A 782 37.70 -14.27 59.05
CA GLU A 782 37.62 -15.37 58.06
C GLU A 782 37.34 -14.79 56.65
#